data_AF-G0NHU6-F1
#
_entry.id   AF-G0NHU6-F1
#
_cell.length_a   1.000
_cell.length_b   1.000
_cell.length_c   1.000
_cell.angle_alpha   90.00
_cell.angle_beta   90.00
_cell.angle_gamma   90.00
#
_symmetry.space_group_name_H-M   'P 1'
#
loop_
_entity.id
_entity.type
_entity.pdbx_description
1 polymer ?
#
loop_
_entity_poly.entity_id
_entity_poly.type
_entity_poly.pdbx_seq_one_letter_code
_entity_poly.pdbx_strand_id
1 'polypeptide(L)'
;MTSINSWEYLAPAFNEYLPEKHRKLFDLKESTLSKKPWTSEMEYYGNSDELMANIKEFMAFPGSTAYLKMDLTLPPTTNGIVHKGSKGNEYCLKNDLLAAIQGFVNRLKIPLENECAVDFVRSMSGFYLNTQEYKLRKEWELVPFPRGEIMNFGHLLNEKVKNVPRTQMLTSSNSIDSVFEKLRQILPIHPEDTEHTSIRKRLLKLNKMVPFEGNLEFYGILLDWTIVILTEIDQFVRHHPEFFLPRSSNQTSRTPVVRVFEEGDHRFVLARELQTEMEKSGMDTSEVRRLQFKTSAHGTFEFYPLPDIIGDQFGGIEFVGYEVRRTKHRAVFIPSFDGKYCVSSGDLVIETMRDITSVSGYYRQYTTRMGDTLQNLFEQYEAMIFAITRGSRFVAVEDAKELKTQFLRNVGIEMRRFPPIEPFPIRQISTDTLSFKVVMNEVKRLGIWKTQESKYVSGTCEIICKKLTDSKPFGCKYTTADLHEVIEGIQMCRSIINYPIIFKLLHNFGHCRLIPQVCYYCCEDSYLAKMMPLRNKMMRRFDIDYSMLSQQQTNFLMGQAQVEAVAVMDKWMDKTPKTGTEKTKVEPPKPVSKSISALMMPAFKAYLPEEHWNVIKVDNKRLVLNSKSVNMRFHGSKEELIENIQTYLAFPGSRAMFGGGLAERMTIDSVIFKSLRNQPYIFNVDIFKHLLKCIRDTNSSIYEDILPTISSYLKSKEASINGQYELLLFDKKALEDFQKNIALEKVEGQYYPKNLHGKEEFERLMEVINDLAEDPECQSVAKNVGPYLRRSDPSVAFDGNFYETWNASAFIIGQLDRFFVTYPQWLKGKPESVQSSENGIQAKVRLFVDGDRKFILVWELQLEMYRARLDTSSIQDTAIGMSKIATVDFKEVVGVLGPRMDYIEFIVTPINRSTQRAVLIPSIDNNYLVPASEALLEILHNLISLKSLFQEVHRQDLSALYSVVELAVDFILENSQQSYFIDHEKFEELKKEIWKELAKNAPKQLEKKKREVQDVGQNGFTKKDLKNQLHQLGFVKTFPNIVQYVDRVYNKAVEEKKGSVLRTCDMVEALGMCQIICVSGRIGKVIELLHEKGGCKRVWMDCYLCAKEPVPMEH
;
A
#
# COMPACT_ATOMS: atom_id res chain seq x y z
N MET A 1 23.23 19.95 -9.54
CA MET A 1 21.84 20.43 -9.30
C MET A 1 21.78 21.78 -8.56
N THR A 2 22.92 22.44 -8.31
CA THR A 2 23.03 23.76 -7.64
C THR A 2 22.75 24.97 -8.56
N SER A 3 22.65 24.76 -9.88
CA SER A 3 22.64 25.82 -10.91
C SER A 3 21.30 26.52 -11.20
N ILE A 4 20.19 25.99 -10.67
CA ILE A 4 18.83 26.50 -10.95
C ILE A 4 18.44 27.62 -9.96
N ASN A 5 19.33 27.98 -9.03
CA ASN A 5 18.96 28.79 -7.86
C ASN A 5 18.92 30.32 -8.08
N SER A 6 19.05 30.84 -9.32
CA SER A 6 18.92 32.28 -9.52
C SER A 6 17.46 32.69 -9.78
N TRP A 7 16.83 33.17 -8.71
CA TRP A 7 15.45 33.66 -8.55
C TRP A 7 14.84 34.39 -9.75
N GLU A 8 15.63 35.22 -10.43
CA GLU A 8 15.18 36.03 -11.56
C GLU A 8 14.56 35.19 -12.69
N TYR A 9 15.06 33.98 -12.93
CA TYR A 9 14.56 33.12 -14.02
C TYR A 9 13.35 32.27 -13.63
N LEU A 10 13.07 32.13 -12.32
CA LEU A 10 11.95 31.34 -11.80
C LEU A 10 10.75 32.21 -11.43
N ALA A 11 10.88 33.54 -11.44
CA ALA A 11 9.81 34.48 -11.10
C ALA A 11 8.46 34.19 -11.81
N PRO A 12 8.42 33.78 -13.09
CA PRO A 12 7.16 33.40 -13.73
C PRO A 12 6.50 32.17 -13.08
N ALA A 13 7.28 31.14 -12.75
CA ALA A 13 6.79 29.95 -12.04
C ALA A 13 6.28 30.29 -10.63
N PHE A 14 6.96 31.19 -9.93
CA PHE A 14 6.50 31.73 -8.63
C PHE A 14 5.15 32.42 -8.74
N ASN A 15 4.98 33.30 -9.73
CA ASN A 15 3.73 34.04 -9.92
C ASN A 15 2.57 33.10 -10.24
N GLU A 16 2.85 32.03 -10.97
CA GLU A 16 1.86 31.02 -11.32
C GLU A 16 1.50 30.14 -10.11
N TYR A 17 2.50 29.71 -9.34
CA TYR A 17 2.31 28.90 -8.14
C TYR A 17 1.58 29.67 -7.03
N LEU A 18 1.98 30.92 -6.78
CA LEU A 18 1.47 31.71 -5.67
C LEU A 18 0.10 32.33 -5.99
N PRO A 19 -0.89 32.20 -5.09
CA PRO A 19 -2.11 32.99 -5.16
C PRO A 19 -1.79 34.49 -5.21
N GLU A 20 -2.59 35.24 -5.97
CA GLU A 20 -2.38 36.67 -6.24
C GLU A 20 -2.18 37.50 -4.95
N LYS A 21 -2.99 37.24 -3.92
CA LYS A 21 -2.89 37.92 -2.61
C LYS A 21 -1.54 37.71 -1.91
N HIS A 22 -0.90 36.57 -2.13
CA HIS A 22 0.36 36.19 -1.49
C HIS A 22 1.59 36.55 -2.34
N ARG A 23 1.45 36.91 -3.62
CA ARG A 23 2.58 37.32 -4.47
C ARG A 23 3.39 38.47 -3.87
N LYS A 24 2.71 39.45 -3.26
CA LYS A 24 3.34 40.62 -2.60
C LYS A 24 4.19 40.28 -1.36
N LEU A 25 3.97 39.10 -0.77
CA LEU A 25 4.78 38.64 0.36
C LEU A 25 6.23 38.49 -0.09
N PHE A 26 6.43 37.96 -1.30
CA PHE A 26 7.74 37.69 -1.87
C PHE A 26 8.20 38.88 -2.73
N ASP A 27 9.42 39.37 -2.48
CA ASP A 27 10.03 40.37 -3.37
C ASP A 27 10.80 39.66 -4.48
N LEU A 28 10.11 39.40 -5.59
CA LEU A 28 10.68 38.67 -6.73
C LEU A 28 11.61 39.53 -7.61
N LYS A 29 11.88 40.79 -7.23
CA LYS A 29 12.72 41.73 -8.00
C LYS A 29 14.20 41.69 -7.62
N GLU A 30 14.55 41.15 -6.44
CA GLU A 30 15.94 41.03 -6.00
C GLU A 30 16.44 39.59 -6.09
N SER A 31 17.74 39.42 -6.34
CA SER A 31 18.40 38.13 -6.60
C SER A 31 18.44 37.16 -5.41
N THR A 32 17.79 37.47 -4.28
CA THR A 32 17.67 36.61 -3.10
C THR A 32 16.35 36.87 -2.34
N LEU A 33 15.63 35.80 -1.95
CA LEU A 33 14.51 35.87 -0.99
C LEU A 33 14.91 36.46 0.39
N SER A 34 16.21 36.56 0.67
CA SER A 34 16.79 36.77 1.99
C SER A 34 16.69 38.18 2.58
N LYS A 35 16.29 39.20 1.80
CA LYS A 35 16.30 40.59 2.30
C LYS A 35 15.04 40.99 3.08
N LYS A 36 13.92 40.29 2.91
CA LYS A 36 12.74 40.46 3.78
C LYS A 36 12.77 39.43 4.91
N PRO A 37 12.47 39.83 6.15
CA PRO A 37 12.33 38.87 7.25
C PRO A 37 11.23 37.86 6.91
N TRP A 38 11.52 36.57 7.12
CA TRP A 38 10.56 35.48 6.89
C TRP A 38 9.39 35.65 7.86
N THR A 39 8.22 36.04 7.35
CA THR A 39 7.04 36.32 8.17
C THR A 39 6.25 35.03 8.44
N SER A 40 5.38 35.04 9.44
CA SER A 40 4.50 33.88 9.69
C SER A 40 3.57 33.58 8.51
N GLU A 41 3.21 34.57 7.69
CA GLU A 41 2.44 34.34 6.47
C GLU A 41 3.24 33.60 5.38
N MET A 42 4.56 33.79 5.33
CA MET A 42 5.45 33.03 4.44
C MET A 42 5.62 31.59 4.91
N GLU A 43 5.61 31.34 6.22
CA GLU A 43 5.70 30.00 6.82
C GLU A 43 4.53 29.08 6.43
N TYR A 44 3.44 29.63 5.90
CA TYR A 44 2.40 28.83 5.24
C TYR A 44 2.96 27.91 4.14
N TYR A 45 3.98 28.38 3.43
CA TYR A 45 4.65 27.62 2.37
C TYR A 45 5.89 26.86 2.86
N GLY A 46 6.11 26.81 4.17
CA GLY A 46 7.32 26.25 4.74
C GLY A 46 8.43 27.26 4.92
N ASN A 47 9.67 26.77 4.91
CA ASN A 47 10.87 27.60 4.79
C ASN A 47 11.21 27.88 3.31
N SER A 48 12.27 28.65 3.06
CA SER A 48 12.71 28.99 1.70
C SER A 48 13.01 27.77 0.83
N ASP A 49 13.59 26.72 1.42
CA ASP A 49 14.01 25.52 0.71
C ASP A 49 12.79 24.63 0.39
N GLU A 50 11.84 24.52 1.30
CA GLU A 50 10.55 23.84 1.10
C GLU A 50 9.72 24.51 0.00
N LEU A 51 9.61 25.84 0.01
CA LEU A 51 8.94 26.58 -1.06
C LEU A 51 9.64 26.35 -2.42
N MET A 52 10.97 26.38 -2.44
CA MET A 52 11.75 26.11 -3.65
C MET A 52 11.57 24.68 -4.16
N ALA A 53 11.53 23.70 -3.27
CA ALA A 53 11.26 22.31 -3.64
C ALA A 53 9.86 22.15 -4.25
N ASN A 54 8.84 22.76 -3.64
CA ASN A 54 7.48 22.74 -4.19
C ASN A 54 7.38 23.42 -5.55
N ILE A 55 8.12 24.51 -5.77
CA ILE A 55 8.11 25.20 -7.08
C ILE A 55 8.83 24.38 -8.14
N LYS A 56 9.93 23.71 -7.79
CA LYS A 56 10.61 22.76 -8.67
C LYS A 56 9.69 21.59 -9.05
N GLU A 57 8.91 21.08 -8.11
CA GLU A 57 7.92 20.05 -8.41
C GLU A 57 6.76 20.59 -9.28
N PHE A 58 6.27 21.80 -8.97
CA PHE A 58 5.20 22.45 -9.74
C PHE A 58 5.58 22.65 -11.22
N MET A 59 6.81 23.08 -11.49
CA MET A 59 7.31 23.30 -12.84
C MET A 59 7.77 22.02 -13.54
N ALA A 60 7.77 20.86 -12.88
CA ALA A 60 8.27 19.61 -13.42
C ALA A 60 7.28 18.92 -14.36
N PHE A 61 6.62 19.66 -15.27
CA PHE A 61 5.77 19.09 -16.33
C PHE A 61 6.36 19.36 -17.73
N PRO A 62 6.12 18.46 -18.71
CA PRO A 62 6.54 18.65 -20.11
C PRO A 62 6.12 20.02 -20.66
N GLY A 63 7.02 20.76 -21.31
CA GLY A 63 6.70 22.07 -21.89
C GLY A 63 6.55 23.23 -20.91
N SER A 64 6.93 23.06 -19.63
CA SER A 64 6.78 24.11 -18.62
C SER A 64 7.53 25.40 -18.96
N THR A 65 8.70 25.33 -19.61
CA THR A 65 9.53 26.49 -19.96
C THR A 65 8.75 27.45 -20.85
N ALA A 66 8.16 26.91 -21.92
CA ALA A 66 7.31 27.68 -22.82
C ALA A 66 6.00 28.13 -22.15
N TYR A 67 5.32 27.24 -21.41
CA TYR A 67 4.03 27.58 -20.80
C TYR A 67 4.16 28.70 -19.76
N LEU A 68 5.13 28.57 -18.85
CA LEU A 68 5.39 29.52 -17.77
C LEU A 68 6.16 30.75 -18.27
N LYS A 69 6.58 30.80 -19.54
CA LYS A 69 7.39 31.89 -20.12
C LYS A 69 8.69 32.11 -19.36
N MET A 70 9.37 31.01 -19.03
CA MET A 70 10.67 31.05 -18.37
C MET A 70 11.79 31.33 -19.39
N ASP A 71 12.97 31.73 -18.89
CA ASP A 71 14.12 31.99 -19.74
C ASP A 71 14.55 30.72 -20.50
N LEU A 72 14.72 30.81 -21.81
CA LEU A 72 15.03 29.67 -22.69
C LEU A 72 16.37 29.00 -22.37
N THR A 73 17.27 29.68 -21.64
CA THR A 73 18.53 29.08 -21.20
C THR A 73 18.37 28.21 -19.95
N LEU A 74 17.17 28.14 -19.35
CA LEU A 74 16.91 27.19 -18.29
C LEU A 74 16.87 25.75 -18.83
N PRO A 75 17.62 24.82 -18.23
CA PRO A 75 17.50 23.41 -18.53
C PRO A 75 16.04 22.91 -18.41
N PRO A 76 15.62 21.92 -19.23
CA PRO A 76 14.35 21.23 -19.02
C PRO A 76 14.16 20.81 -17.56
N THR A 77 12.97 21.03 -17.05
CA THR A 77 12.67 21.02 -15.61
C THR A 77 12.18 19.67 -15.10
N THR A 78 11.74 18.79 -15.99
CA THR A 78 11.38 17.41 -15.65
C THR A 78 12.65 16.58 -15.42
N ASN A 79 12.52 15.45 -14.70
CA ASN A 79 13.64 14.55 -14.44
C ASN A 79 13.74 13.37 -15.43
N GLY A 80 13.07 13.47 -16.60
CA GLY A 80 13.00 12.39 -17.58
C GLY A 80 12.21 11.19 -17.04
N ILE A 81 10.89 11.35 -16.94
CA ILE A 81 10.00 10.36 -16.31
C ILE A 81 9.79 9.16 -17.24
N VAL A 82 9.93 7.97 -16.68
CA VAL A 82 9.70 6.69 -17.37
C VAL A 82 8.52 5.98 -16.73
N HIS A 83 7.56 5.62 -17.57
CA HIS A 83 6.31 4.96 -17.24
C HIS A 83 6.32 3.49 -17.64
N LYS A 84 5.50 2.67 -16.98
CA LYS A 84 5.32 1.26 -17.31
C LYS A 84 4.03 1.04 -18.10
N GLY A 85 4.16 0.35 -19.23
CA GLY A 85 3.03 -0.12 -20.03
C GLY A 85 2.42 -1.41 -19.47
N SER A 86 1.17 -1.69 -19.83
CA SER A 86 0.43 -2.89 -19.43
C SER A 86 1.08 -4.19 -19.91
N LYS A 87 1.93 -4.13 -20.93
CA LYS A 87 2.73 -5.27 -21.42
C LYS A 87 4.15 -5.32 -20.83
N GLY A 88 4.45 -4.49 -19.83
CA GLY A 88 5.75 -4.44 -19.13
C GLY A 88 6.83 -3.58 -19.81
N ASN A 89 6.55 -3.05 -21.01
CA ASN A 89 7.46 -2.15 -21.73
C ASN A 89 7.57 -0.78 -21.04
N GLU A 90 8.71 -0.11 -21.22
CA GLU A 90 8.95 1.23 -20.68
C GLU A 90 8.58 2.30 -21.71
N TYR A 91 7.91 3.36 -21.27
CA TYR A 91 7.48 4.49 -22.11
C TYR A 91 7.86 5.82 -21.46
N CYS A 92 7.99 6.87 -22.25
CA CYS A 92 8.20 8.23 -21.78
C CYS A 92 7.58 9.22 -22.78
N LEU A 93 7.30 10.45 -22.35
CA LEU A 93 6.96 11.50 -23.30
C LEU A 93 8.23 11.94 -24.04
N LYS A 94 8.11 12.32 -25.31
CA LYS A 94 9.26 12.83 -26.09
C LYS A 94 9.97 14.00 -25.39
N ASN A 95 9.21 14.87 -24.72
CA ASN A 95 9.76 15.95 -23.90
C ASN A 95 10.63 15.46 -22.74
N ASP A 96 10.27 14.33 -22.12
CA ASP A 96 11.04 13.74 -21.02
C ASP A 96 12.38 13.15 -21.51
N LEU A 97 12.52 12.80 -22.79
CA LEU A 97 13.81 12.42 -23.38
C LEU A 97 14.78 13.61 -23.41
N LEU A 98 14.29 14.83 -23.67
CA LEU A 98 15.11 16.05 -23.63
C LEU A 98 15.64 16.30 -22.21
N ALA A 99 14.79 16.11 -21.21
CA ALA A 99 15.19 16.16 -19.81
C ALA A 99 16.20 15.06 -19.44
N ALA A 100 16.03 13.83 -19.94
CA ALA A 100 16.99 12.75 -19.74
C ALA A 100 18.38 13.10 -20.31
N ILE A 101 18.44 13.66 -21.53
CA ILE A 101 19.69 14.16 -22.16
C ILE A 101 20.34 15.23 -21.28
N GLN A 102 19.56 16.22 -20.83
CA GLN A 102 20.06 17.26 -19.93
C GLN A 102 20.57 16.67 -18.60
N GLY A 103 19.95 15.60 -18.10
CA GLY A 103 20.39 14.86 -16.93
C GLY A 103 21.82 14.31 -17.08
N PHE A 104 22.20 13.83 -18.26
CA PHE A 104 23.59 13.43 -18.54
C PHE A 104 24.53 14.62 -18.55
N VAL A 105 24.17 15.72 -19.23
CA VAL A 105 24.96 16.96 -19.24
C VAL A 105 25.21 17.47 -17.82
N ASN A 106 24.19 17.41 -16.96
CA ASN A 106 24.29 17.86 -15.58
C ASN A 106 25.26 17.03 -14.72
N ARG A 107 25.45 15.74 -15.05
CA ARG A 107 26.36 14.80 -14.38
C ARG A 107 27.79 14.82 -14.91
N LEU A 108 28.06 15.53 -16.01
CA LEU A 108 29.41 15.64 -16.56
C LEU A 108 30.36 16.28 -15.55
N LYS A 109 31.53 15.66 -15.37
CA LYS A 109 32.64 16.23 -14.60
C LYS A 109 33.41 17.19 -15.48
N ILE A 110 32.92 18.42 -15.60
CA ILE A 110 33.61 19.48 -16.33
C ILE A 110 34.70 20.05 -15.40
N PRO A 111 36.00 19.97 -15.76
CA PRO A 111 37.12 20.46 -14.97
C PRO A 111 37.24 21.99 -15.08
N LEU A 112 36.16 22.69 -14.75
CA LEU A 112 36.14 24.14 -14.59
C LEU A 112 36.03 24.41 -13.10
N GLU A 113 36.99 25.14 -12.55
CA GLU A 113 37.01 25.52 -11.13
C GLU A 113 35.85 26.46 -10.75
N ASN A 114 35.20 27.08 -11.75
CA ASN A 114 34.14 28.05 -11.57
C ASN A 114 32.75 27.45 -11.84
N GLU A 115 31.92 27.36 -10.81
CA GLU A 115 30.55 26.83 -10.90
C GLU A 115 29.67 27.61 -11.88
N CYS A 116 29.83 28.94 -11.98
CA CYS A 116 29.08 29.76 -12.95
C CYS A 116 29.42 29.40 -14.40
N ALA A 117 30.64 28.92 -14.65
CA ALA A 117 31.07 28.47 -15.98
C ALA A 117 30.43 27.13 -16.36
N VAL A 118 30.41 26.17 -15.42
CA VAL A 118 29.70 24.89 -15.59
C VAL A 118 28.21 25.14 -15.85
N ASP A 119 27.63 26.08 -15.10
CA ASP A 119 26.23 26.46 -15.24
C ASP A 119 25.94 27.15 -16.57
N PHE A 120 26.87 27.94 -17.09
CA PHE A 120 26.78 28.52 -18.42
C PHE A 120 26.70 27.42 -19.50
N VAL A 121 27.57 26.42 -19.47
CA VAL A 121 27.56 25.28 -20.41
C VAL A 121 26.23 24.51 -20.34
N ARG A 122 25.75 24.24 -19.13
CA ARG A 122 24.43 23.61 -18.92
C ARG A 122 23.30 24.46 -19.49
N SER A 123 23.40 25.79 -19.38
CA SER A 123 22.40 26.73 -19.88
C SER A 123 22.36 26.79 -21.42
N MET A 124 23.51 26.64 -22.09
CA MET A 124 23.56 26.54 -23.56
C MET A 124 22.91 25.24 -24.05
N SER A 125 23.14 24.13 -23.33
CA SER A 125 22.46 22.86 -23.60
C SER A 125 20.95 22.99 -23.38
N GLY A 126 20.53 23.66 -22.31
CA GLY A 126 19.13 23.97 -22.03
C GLY A 126 18.46 24.76 -23.16
N PHE A 127 19.12 25.80 -23.68
CA PHE A 127 18.64 26.56 -24.83
C PHE A 127 18.45 25.69 -26.08
N TYR A 128 19.44 24.86 -26.39
CA TYR A 128 19.35 23.92 -27.52
C TYR A 128 18.16 22.97 -27.34
N LEU A 129 18.02 22.35 -26.18
CA LEU A 129 16.97 21.36 -25.91
C LEU A 129 15.56 21.98 -25.88
N ASN A 130 15.40 23.18 -25.31
CA ASN A 130 14.13 23.92 -25.38
C ASN A 130 13.77 24.27 -26.84
N THR A 131 14.77 24.52 -27.69
CA THR A 131 14.54 24.70 -29.14
C THR A 131 14.10 23.41 -29.82
N GLN A 132 14.58 22.24 -29.40
CA GLN A 132 14.05 20.97 -29.88
C GLN A 132 12.65 20.70 -29.34
N GLU A 133 12.36 21.08 -28.09
CA GLU A 133 11.03 20.97 -27.49
C GLU A 133 9.99 21.75 -28.31
N TYR A 134 10.33 22.96 -28.75
CA TYR A 134 9.48 23.75 -29.64
C TYR A 134 9.13 23.01 -30.95
N LYS A 135 10.08 22.26 -31.52
CA LYS A 135 9.86 21.49 -32.76
C LYS A 135 8.87 20.33 -32.60
N LEU A 136 8.61 19.88 -31.37
CA LEU A 136 7.58 18.87 -31.08
C LEU A 136 6.15 19.44 -31.19
N ARG A 137 5.98 20.75 -31.43
CA ARG A 137 4.68 21.40 -31.73
C ARG A 137 3.58 21.15 -30.68
N LYS A 138 3.97 20.90 -29.43
CA LYS A 138 3.06 20.53 -28.33
C LYS A 138 2.29 19.23 -28.56
N GLU A 139 2.81 18.32 -29.39
CA GLU A 139 2.32 16.96 -29.46
C GLU A 139 2.93 16.14 -28.33
N TRP A 140 2.17 15.91 -27.25
CA TRP A 140 2.61 15.16 -26.07
C TRP A 140 2.58 13.65 -26.34
N GLU A 141 3.44 13.20 -27.26
CA GLU A 141 3.49 11.81 -27.70
C GLU A 141 4.29 10.94 -26.72
N LEU A 142 3.68 9.81 -26.33
CA LEU A 142 4.38 8.73 -25.64
C LEU A 142 5.14 7.85 -26.64
N VAL A 143 6.40 7.57 -26.33
CA VAL A 143 7.26 6.65 -27.07
C VAL A 143 7.90 5.63 -26.13
N PRO A 144 8.20 4.41 -26.59
CA PRO A 144 9.03 3.46 -25.86
C PRO A 144 10.34 4.12 -25.45
N PHE A 145 10.73 3.93 -24.20
CA PHE A 145 11.93 4.53 -23.66
C PHE A 145 13.19 3.87 -24.26
N PRO A 146 14.03 4.60 -25.02
CA PRO A 146 15.19 4.05 -25.71
C PRO A 146 16.38 3.96 -24.75
N ARG A 147 16.27 3.08 -23.75
CA ARG A 147 17.23 2.97 -22.63
C ARG A 147 18.65 2.71 -23.13
N GLY A 148 18.82 1.81 -24.10
CA GLY A 148 20.14 1.45 -24.62
C GLY A 148 20.81 2.63 -25.33
N GLU A 149 20.08 3.29 -26.22
CA GLU A 149 20.53 4.43 -27.01
C GLU A 149 20.89 5.63 -26.11
N ILE A 150 20.05 5.93 -25.11
CA ILE A 150 20.31 7.01 -24.16
C ILE A 150 21.54 6.72 -23.30
N MET A 151 21.71 5.49 -22.81
CA MET A 151 22.89 5.14 -22.02
C MET A 151 24.16 5.21 -22.86
N ASN A 152 24.12 4.71 -24.10
CA ASN A 152 25.23 4.80 -25.04
C ASN A 152 25.61 6.26 -25.35
N PHE A 153 24.62 7.12 -25.57
CA PHE A 153 24.84 8.56 -25.71
C PHE A 153 25.54 9.15 -24.47
N GLY A 154 25.07 8.82 -23.27
CA GLY A 154 25.67 9.28 -22.01
C GLY A 154 27.14 8.85 -21.86
N HIS A 155 27.46 7.60 -22.21
CA HIS A 155 28.84 7.09 -22.21
C HIS A 155 29.71 7.83 -23.24
N LEU A 156 29.25 7.96 -24.48
CA LEU A 156 29.97 8.65 -25.54
C LEU A 156 30.25 10.11 -25.18
N LEU A 157 29.23 10.82 -24.68
CA LEU A 157 29.35 12.21 -24.27
C LEU A 157 30.41 12.36 -23.16
N ASN A 158 30.40 11.47 -22.16
CA ASN A 158 31.37 11.50 -21.06
C ASN A 158 32.81 11.23 -21.54
N GLU A 159 33.01 10.33 -22.51
CA GLU A 159 34.34 10.07 -23.09
C GLU A 159 34.86 11.27 -23.91
N LYS A 160 34.00 11.90 -24.72
CA LYS A 160 34.35 13.10 -25.50
C LYS A 160 34.74 14.28 -24.60
N VAL A 161 34.02 14.42 -23.49
CA VAL A 161 34.23 15.43 -22.45
C VAL A 161 35.59 15.26 -21.76
N LYS A 162 36.08 14.03 -21.54
CA LYS A 162 37.41 13.84 -20.93
C LYS A 162 38.55 14.43 -21.76
N ASN A 163 38.39 14.51 -23.08
CA ASN A 163 39.44 14.89 -24.03
C ASN A 163 39.00 16.03 -24.96
N VAL A 164 38.42 17.10 -24.41
CA VAL A 164 38.00 18.26 -25.20
C VAL A 164 39.22 18.96 -25.81
N PRO A 165 39.32 19.05 -27.16
CA PRO A 165 40.45 19.70 -27.81
C PRO A 165 40.40 21.21 -27.58
N ARG A 166 41.59 21.83 -27.41
CA ARG A 166 41.73 23.28 -27.29
C ARG A 166 41.81 23.90 -28.68
N THR A 167 40.68 24.38 -29.19
CA THR A 167 40.60 24.89 -30.57
C THR A 167 40.26 26.37 -30.64
N GLN A 168 39.59 26.91 -29.63
CA GLN A 168 39.22 28.32 -29.59
C GLN A 168 40.35 29.18 -28.99
N MET A 169 41.12 29.85 -29.85
CA MET A 169 42.09 30.87 -29.44
C MET A 169 41.47 32.25 -29.54
N LEU A 170 41.31 32.93 -28.39
CA LEU A 170 40.87 34.31 -28.30
C LEU A 170 42.09 35.22 -28.09
N THR A 171 42.10 36.36 -28.77
CA THR A 171 43.19 37.36 -28.71
C THR A 171 42.69 38.67 -28.11
N SER A 172 43.60 39.59 -27.79
CA SER A 172 43.27 40.91 -27.23
C SER A 172 42.44 41.81 -28.16
N SER A 173 42.31 41.46 -29.44
CA SER A 173 41.41 42.16 -30.38
C SER A 173 39.97 41.63 -30.35
N ASN A 174 39.71 40.49 -29.69
CA ASN A 174 38.35 39.97 -29.49
C ASN A 174 37.64 40.74 -28.38
N SER A 175 36.32 40.82 -28.48
CA SER A 175 35.44 41.37 -27.44
C SER A 175 34.48 40.31 -26.91
N ILE A 176 33.75 40.63 -25.85
CA ILE A 176 32.66 39.77 -25.37
C ILE A 176 31.57 39.56 -26.46
N ASP A 177 31.34 40.54 -27.32
CA ASP A 177 30.44 40.40 -28.47
C ASP A 177 31.01 39.40 -29.50
N SER A 178 32.34 39.28 -29.64
CA SER A 178 32.95 38.24 -30.49
C SER A 178 32.65 36.82 -29.97
N VAL A 179 32.61 36.63 -28.64
CA VAL A 179 32.20 35.36 -28.01
C VAL A 179 30.72 35.10 -28.24
N PHE A 180 29.88 36.12 -28.14
CA PHE A 180 28.45 36.02 -28.43
C PHE A 180 28.19 35.57 -29.87
N GLU A 181 28.87 36.16 -30.86
CA GLU A 181 28.71 35.76 -32.26
C GLU A 181 29.12 34.31 -32.53
N LYS A 182 30.17 33.81 -31.86
CA LYS A 182 30.54 32.38 -31.93
C LYS A 182 29.44 31.48 -31.36
N LEU A 183 28.83 31.87 -30.24
CA LEU A 183 27.70 31.12 -29.65
C LEU A 183 26.47 31.15 -30.56
N ARG A 184 26.18 32.30 -31.19
CA ARG A 184 25.09 32.49 -32.16
C ARG A 184 25.24 31.58 -33.38
N GLN A 185 26.48 31.30 -33.81
CA GLN A 185 26.76 30.41 -34.95
C GLN A 185 26.52 28.92 -34.65
N ILE A 186 26.72 28.48 -33.39
CA ILE A 186 26.62 27.06 -33.02
C ILE A 186 25.25 26.67 -32.46
N LEU A 187 24.50 27.61 -31.89
CA LEU A 187 23.18 27.37 -31.34
C LEU A 187 22.08 27.55 -32.39
N PRO A 188 21.00 26.74 -32.37
CA PRO A 188 19.89 26.91 -33.28
C PRO A 188 19.14 28.22 -33.01
N ILE A 189 18.40 28.72 -34.01
CA ILE A 189 17.50 29.87 -33.81
C ILE A 189 16.21 29.38 -33.17
N HIS A 190 15.82 29.98 -32.04
CA HIS A 190 14.53 29.73 -31.40
C HIS A 190 13.48 30.74 -31.92
N PRO A 191 12.27 30.32 -32.33
CA PRO A 191 11.27 31.24 -32.90
C PRO A 191 10.81 32.36 -31.96
N GLU A 192 10.85 32.13 -30.65
CA GLU A 192 10.53 33.14 -29.62
C GLU A 192 11.74 33.99 -29.17
N ASP A 193 12.95 33.69 -29.65
CA ASP A 193 14.18 34.45 -29.35
C ASP A 193 15.13 34.46 -30.55
N THR A 194 14.72 35.12 -31.64
CA THR A 194 15.45 35.13 -32.92
C THR A 194 16.80 35.84 -32.86
N GLU A 195 16.99 36.73 -31.88
CA GLU A 195 18.22 37.48 -31.64
C GLU A 195 19.07 36.90 -30.51
N HIS A 196 18.73 35.71 -30.00
CA HIS A 196 19.46 35.03 -28.90
C HIS A 196 19.67 35.92 -27.67
N THR A 197 18.66 36.73 -27.34
CA THR A 197 18.68 37.68 -26.23
C THR A 197 18.88 36.99 -24.88
N SER A 198 18.32 35.80 -24.67
CA SER A 198 18.52 35.01 -23.44
C SER A 198 19.97 34.54 -23.30
N ILE A 199 20.61 34.10 -24.40
CA ILE A 199 22.03 33.74 -24.40
C ILE A 199 22.90 34.96 -24.14
N ARG A 200 22.61 36.10 -24.79
CA ARG A 200 23.34 37.35 -24.56
C ARG A 200 23.26 37.79 -23.11
N LYS A 201 22.06 37.75 -22.52
CA LYS A 201 21.85 38.06 -21.10
C LYS A 201 22.68 37.14 -20.19
N ARG A 202 22.72 35.84 -20.48
CA ARG A 202 23.50 34.86 -19.70
C ARG A 202 25.00 35.10 -19.81
N LEU A 203 25.50 35.39 -21.00
CA LEU A 203 26.91 35.69 -21.25
C LEU A 203 27.34 36.98 -20.55
N LEU A 204 26.54 38.04 -20.62
CA LEU A 204 26.83 39.29 -19.92
C LEU A 204 26.82 39.13 -18.39
N LYS A 205 25.96 38.25 -17.85
CA LYS A 205 25.97 37.91 -16.42
C LYS A 205 27.25 37.18 -16.02
N LEU A 206 27.69 36.21 -16.84
CA LEU A 206 28.99 35.55 -16.63
C LEU A 206 30.13 36.56 -16.69
N ASN A 207 30.12 37.47 -17.68
CA ASN A 207 31.15 38.50 -17.84
C ASN A 207 31.23 39.47 -16.65
N LYS A 208 30.12 39.76 -15.97
CA LYS A 208 30.14 40.55 -14.73
C LYS A 208 30.82 39.82 -13.57
N MET A 209 30.74 38.49 -13.54
CA MET A 209 31.34 37.66 -12.48
C MET A 209 32.79 37.29 -12.79
N VAL A 210 33.09 37.03 -14.07
CA VAL A 210 34.40 36.70 -14.62
C VAL A 210 34.65 37.61 -15.83
N PRO A 211 35.27 38.79 -15.62
CA PRO A 211 35.53 39.75 -16.69
C PRO A 211 36.32 39.13 -17.84
N PHE A 212 35.88 39.40 -19.06
CA PHE A 212 36.55 38.95 -20.28
C PHE A 212 37.99 39.48 -20.36
N GLU A 213 38.20 40.73 -19.97
CA GLU A 213 39.52 41.34 -19.85
C GLU A 213 40.37 40.56 -18.84
N GLY A 214 41.46 39.98 -19.32
CA GLY A 214 42.37 39.15 -18.51
C GLY A 214 42.02 37.65 -18.45
N ASN A 215 40.89 37.20 -19.02
CA ASN A 215 40.43 35.80 -18.95
C ASN A 215 40.16 35.16 -20.33
N LEU A 216 40.92 35.55 -21.36
CA LEU A 216 40.73 35.07 -22.74
C LEU A 216 40.77 33.54 -22.87
N GLU A 217 41.72 32.89 -22.21
CA GLU A 217 41.86 31.42 -22.22
C GLU A 217 40.63 30.74 -21.61
N PHE A 218 40.11 31.27 -20.49
CA PHE A 218 38.90 30.76 -19.85
C PHE A 218 37.70 30.77 -20.81
N TYR A 219 37.48 31.86 -21.56
CA TYR A 219 36.38 31.93 -22.53
C TYR A 219 36.61 31.03 -23.75
N GLY A 220 37.87 30.85 -24.19
CA GLY A 220 38.21 29.87 -25.24
C GLY A 220 37.88 28.44 -24.81
N ILE A 221 38.33 28.05 -23.61
CA ILE A 221 38.01 26.77 -22.97
C ILE A 221 36.50 26.57 -22.88
N LEU A 222 35.76 27.56 -22.38
CA LEU A 222 34.31 27.51 -22.21
C LEU A 222 33.58 27.25 -23.54
N LEU A 223 34.03 27.88 -24.63
CA LEU A 223 33.50 27.66 -25.97
C LEU A 223 33.80 26.26 -26.48
N ASP A 224 35.04 25.76 -26.34
CA ASP A 224 35.41 24.39 -26.76
C ASP A 224 34.49 23.34 -26.11
N TRP A 225 34.25 23.47 -24.80
CA TRP A 225 33.34 22.60 -24.05
C TRP A 225 31.89 22.68 -24.56
N THR A 226 31.40 23.89 -24.76
CA THR A 226 30.04 24.13 -25.27
C THR A 226 29.87 23.52 -26.66
N ILE A 227 30.84 23.70 -27.56
CA ILE A 227 30.83 23.17 -28.93
C ILE A 227 30.78 21.65 -28.92
N VAL A 228 31.67 20.99 -28.17
CA VAL A 228 31.71 19.52 -28.13
C VAL A 228 30.40 18.94 -27.62
N ILE A 229 29.88 19.44 -26.50
CA ILE A 229 28.64 18.93 -25.91
C ILE A 229 27.45 19.13 -26.85
N LEU A 230 27.28 20.33 -27.42
CA LEU A 230 26.18 20.61 -28.34
C LEU A 230 26.28 19.80 -29.63
N THR A 231 27.50 19.56 -30.13
CA THR A 231 27.71 18.74 -31.33
C THR A 231 27.25 17.31 -31.11
N GLU A 232 27.61 16.70 -29.99
CA GLU A 232 27.21 15.31 -29.69
C GLU A 232 25.69 15.22 -29.43
N ILE A 233 25.08 16.21 -28.75
CA ILE A 233 23.62 16.28 -28.60
C ILE A 233 22.95 16.39 -29.98
N ASP A 234 23.43 17.29 -30.84
CA ASP A 234 22.84 17.54 -32.15
C ASP A 234 22.98 16.32 -33.08
N GLN A 235 24.11 15.63 -33.03
CA GLN A 235 24.29 14.36 -33.72
C GLN A 235 23.27 13.33 -33.23
N PHE A 236 23.14 13.13 -31.92
CA PHE A 236 22.16 12.18 -31.37
C PHE A 236 20.72 12.50 -31.82
N VAL A 237 20.33 13.78 -31.75
CA VAL A 237 19.00 14.24 -32.18
C VAL A 237 18.76 13.97 -33.67
N ARG A 238 19.75 14.20 -34.53
CA ARG A 238 19.62 13.96 -35.99
C ARG A 238 19.56 12.48 -36.36
N HIS A 239 20.25 11.61 -35.62
CA HIS A 239 20.21 10.16 -35.87
C HIS A 239 18.92 9.50 -35.40
N HIS A 240 18.15 10.16 -34.52
CA HIS A 240 16.92 9.64 -33.94
C HIS A 240 15.70 10.57 -34.13
N PRO A 241 15.33 10.92 -35.38
CA PRO A 241 14.21 11.83 -35.64
C PRO A 241 12.88 11.35 -35.05
N GLU A 242 12.69 10.03 -34.87
CA GLU A 242 11.51 9.41 -34.26
C GLU A 242 11.25 9.87 -32.81
N PHE A 243 12.28 10.32 -32.09
CA PHE A 243 12.18 10.82 -30.71
C PHE A 243 12.04 12.33 -30.62
N PHE A 244 12.48 13.07 -31.63
CA PHE A 244 12.63 14.54 -31.57
C PHE A 244 11.79 15.31 -32.59
N LEU A 245 11.01 14.62 -33.42
CA LEU A 245 10.02 15.22 -34.33
C LEU A 245 8.62 14.67 -34.08
N PRO A 246 7.56 15.45 -34.36
CA PRO A 246 6.18 14.98 -34.34
C PRO A 246 5.95 13.78 -35.26
N ARG A 247 5.01 12.90 -34.91
CA ARG A 247 4.66 11.75 -35.76
C ARG A 247 4.04 12.24 -37.08
N SER A 248 4.51 11.69 -38.20
CA SER A 248 3.89 11.98 -39.49
C SER A 248 2.50 11.35 -39.58
N SER A 249 1.52 12.07 -40.14
CA SER A 249 0.13 11.60 -40.32
C SER A 249 -0.01 10.36 -41.20
N ASN A 250 1.06 9.95 -41.89
CA ASN A 250 1.06 8.84 -42.85
C ASN A 250 1.58 7.52 -42.25
N GLN A 251 2.02 7.50 -40.98
CA GLN A 251 2.46 6.27 -40.30
C GLN A 251 1.29 5.60 -39.57
N THR A 252 0.58 4.71 -40.27
CA THR A 252 -0.60 3.96 -39.77
C THR A 252 -0.28 2.65 -39.02
N SER A 253 1.01 2.28 -38.90
CA SER A 253 1.42 0.91 -38.50
C SER A 253 1.97 0.78 -37.07
N ARG A 254 1.49 1.55 -36.09
CA ARG A 254 1.95 1.43 -34.69
C ARG A 254 0.79 1.10 -33.77
N THR A 255 1.04 0.24 -32.79
CA THR A 255 0.16 0.02 -31.64
C THR A 255 -0.22 1.36 -30.99
N PRO A 256 -1.51 1.66 -30.81
CA PRO A 256 -1.95 2.86 -30.11
C PRO A 256 -1.52 2.82 -28.65
N VAL A 257 -1.07 3.96 -28.12
CA VAL A 257 -0.56 4.08 -26.74
C VAL A 257 -1.39 5.11 -26.00
N VAL A 258 -2.06 4.70 -24.92
CA VAL A 258 -3.00 5.55 -24.17
C VAL A 258 -2.60 5.60 -22.69
N ARG A 259 -2.63 6.78 -22.09
CA ARG A 259 -2.35 6.97 -20.66
C ARG A 259 -3.52 6.49 -19.81
N VAL A 260 -3.22 5.71 -18.78
CA VAL A 260 -4.12 5.36 -17.68
C VAL A 260 -3.69 6.16 -16.47
N PHE A 261 -4.51 7.13 -16.09
CA PHE A 261 -4.29 7.96 -14.92
C PHE A 261 -4.70 7.19 -13.67
N GLU A 262 -3.79 7.15 -12.70
CA GLU A 262 -4.00 6.47 -11.42
C GLU A 262 -4.20 7.50 -10.30
N GLU A 263 -5.35 7.43 -9.62
CA GLU A 263 -5.74 8.38 -8.60
C GLU A 263 -6.49 7.68 -7.46
N GLY A 264 -5.75 7.31 -6.41
CA GLY A 264 -6.29 6.47 -5.34
C GLY A 264 -6.70 5.10 -5.87
N ASP A 265 -7.97 4.74 -5.71
CA ASP A 265 -8.52 3.48 -6.25
C ASP A 265 -9.05 3.60 -7.68
N HIS A 266 -9.04 4.81 -8.24
CA HIS A 266 -9.57 5.07 -9.56
C HIS A 266 -8.48 4.99 -10.62
N ARG A 267 -8.77 4.26 -11.68
CA ARG A 267 -7.97 4.20 -12.90
C ARG A 267 -8.85 4.66 -14.04
N PHE A 268 -8.41 5.63 -14.83
CA PHE A 268 -9.22 6.19 -15.92
C PHE A 268 -8.35 6.71 -17.08
N VAL A 269 -8.95 6.92 -18.24
CA VAL A 269 -8.29 7.43 -19.45
C VAL A 269 -8.97 8.72 -19.94
N LEU A 270 -8.24 9.55 -20.68
CA LEU A 270 -8.84 10.66 -21.44
C LEU A 270 -9.57 10.09 -22.65
N ALA A 271 -10.89 10.28 -22.72
CA ALA A 271 -11.73 9.71 -23.78
C ALA A 271 -11.28 10.17 -25.18
N ARG A 272 -10.86 11.44 -25.30
CA ARG A 272 -10.38 11.99 -26.58
C ARG A 272 -8.98 11.51 -26.97
N GLU A 273 -8.13 11.25 -25.99
CA GLU A 273 -6.82 10.62 -26.23
C GLU A 273 -7.02 9.19 -26.76
N LEU A 274 -7.84 8.39 -26.09
CA LEU A 274 -8.20 7.03 -26.52
C LEU A 274 -8.73 7.03 -27.95
N GLN A 275 -9.72 7.90 -28.24
CA GLN A 275 -10.30 8.02 -29.58
C GLN A 275 -9.24 8.37 -30.63
N THR A 276 -8.38 9.36 -30.34
CA THR A 276 -7.39 9.86 -31.31
C THR A 276 -6.36 8.78 -31.65
N GLU A 277 -5.88 8.03 -30.66
CA GLU A 277 -4.92 6.97 -30.87
C GLU A 277 -5.52 5.76 -31.61
N MET A 278 -6.77 5.41 -31.30
CA MET A 278 -7.52 4.41 -32.05
C MET A 278 -7.71 4.81 -33.52
N GLU A 279 -8.13 6.05 -33.80
CA GLU A 279 -8.30 6.56 -35.17
C GLU A 279 -7.00 6.53 -35.97
N LYS A 280 -5.89 6.96 -35.37
CA LYS A 280 -4.55 6.90 -36.00
C LYS A 280 -4.11 5.47 -36.34
N SER A 281 -4.68 4.48 -35.65
CA SER A 281 -4.36 3.06 -35.80
C SER A 281 -5.40 2.31 -36.63
N GLY A 282 -6.39 3.01 -37.22
CA GLY A 282 -7.44 2.40 -38.05
C GLY A 282 -8.45 1.56 -37.27
N MET A 283 -8.57 1.75 -35.96
CA MET A 283 -9.54 1.07 -35.10
C MET A 283 -10.93 1.71 -35.18
N ASP A 284 -11.98 0.95 -34.88
CA ASP A 284 -13.35 1.47 -34.80
C ASP A 284 -13.53 2.29 -33.52
N THR A 285 -13.95 3.56 -33.68
CA THR A 285 -14.20 4.50 -32.58
C THR A 285 -15.66 4.91 -32.43
N SER A 286 -16.59 4.20 -33.08
CA SER A 286 -18.02 4.55 -33.10
C SER A 286 -18.61 4.65 -31.69
N GLU A 287 -18.34 3.66 -30.84
CA GLU A 287 -18.87 3.63 -29.46
C GLU A 287 -18.18 4.67 -28.55
N VAL A 288 -16.86 4.80 -28.68
CA VAL A 288 -16.07 5.83 -27.98
C VAL A 288 -16.60 7.23 -28.30
N ARG A 289 -16.86 7.53 -29.57
CA ARG A 289 -17.46 8.81 -30.00
C ARG A 289 -18.85 9.01 -29.38
N ARG A 290 -19.71 7.98 -29.45
CA ARG A 290 -21.08 8.03 -28.92
C ARG A 290 -21.10 8.39 -27.44
N LEU A 291 -20.22 7.80 -26.64
CA LEU A 291 -20.11 8.07 -25.20
C LEU A 291 -19.44 9.42 -24.92
N GLN A 292 -18.42 9.81 -25.71
CA GLN A 292 -17.73 11.08 -25.56
C GLN A 292 -18.65 12.30 -25.80
N PHE A 293 -19.64 12.21 -26.69
CA PHE A 293 -20.61 13.31 -26.88
C PHE A 293 -21.34 13.73 -25.59
N LYS A 294 -21.39 12.84 -24.59
CA LYS A 294 -22.00 13.09 -23.28
C LYS A 294 -21.03 13.70 -22.27
N THR A 295 -19.73 13.74 -22.56
CA THR A 295 -18.69 14.27 -21.65
C THR A 295 -18.29 15.71 -22.01
N SER A 296 -17.38 16.30 -21.24
CA SER A 296 -16.73 17.56 -21.59
C SER A 296 -15.61 17.34 -22.62
N ALA A 297 -14.95 18.42 -23.05
CA ALA A 297 -13.78 18.33 -23.93
C ALA A 297 -12.64 17.48 -23.30
N HIS A 298 -12.50 17.52 -21.97
CA HIS A 298 -11.55 16.71 -21.20
C HIS A 298 -12.23 15.49 -20.55
N GLY A 299 -13.22 14.94 -21.26
CA GLY A 299 -13.97 13.76 -20.86
C GLY A 299 -13.08 12.59 -20.46
N THR A 300 -13.45 11.90 -19.39
CA THR A 300 -12.72 10.74 -18.87
C THR A 300 -13.59 9.50 -18.88
N PHE A 301 -13.01 8.35 -19.21
CA PHE A 301 -13.65 7.04 -19.03
C PHE A 301 -12.92 6.26 -17.95
N GLU A 302 -13.67 5.68 -17.02
CA GLU A 302 -13.12 4.73 -16.05
C GLU A 302 -12.48 3.57 -16.80
N PHE A 303 -11.33 3.10 -16.32
CA PHE A 303 -10.50 2.11 -17.01
C PHE A 303 -11.13 0.72 -17.00
N TYR A 304 -11.71 0.32 -15.86
CA TYR A 304 -12.27 -1.02 -15.70
C TYR A 304 -13.43 -1.34 -16.66
N PRO A 305 -14.36 -0.42 -16.97
CA PRO A 305 -15.40 -0.65 -17.97
C PRO A 305 -14.94 -0.51 -19.43
N LEU A 306 -13.69 -0.09 -19.71
CA LEU A 306 -13.22 0.08 -21.09
C LEU A 306 -13.30 -1.20 -21.95
N PRO A 307 -12.99 -2.41 -21.45
CA PRO A 307 -13.16 -3.63 -22.24
C PRO A 307 -14.59 -3.80 -22.78
N ASP A 308 -15.61 -3.36 -22.04
CA ASP A 308 -17.00 -3.40 -22.49
C ASP A 308 -17.30 -2.32 -23.57
N ILE A 309 -16.56 -1.21 -23.55
CA ILE A 309 -16.74 -0.08 -24.48
C ILE A 309 -16.06 -0.35 -25.83
N ILE A 310 -14.84 -0.90 -25.83
CA ILE A 310 -14.05 -1.09 -27.06
C ILE A 310 -13.88 -2.56 -27.47
N GLY A 311 -14.39 -3.50 -26.69
CA GLY A 311 -14.51 -4.91 -27.05
C GLY A 311 -13.17 -5.60 -27.29
N ASP A 312 -13.12 -6.39 -28.36
CA ASP A 312 -11.95 -7.15 -28.82
C ASP A 312 -10.75 -6.26 -29.17
N GLN A 313 -10.97 -4.98 -29.48
CA GLN A 313 -9.92 -4.00 -29.78
C GLN A 313 -9.08 -3.63 -28.54
N PHE A 314 -9.57 -3.89 -27.32
CA PHE A 314 -8.89 -3.54 -26.07
C PHE A 314 -7.46 -4.10 -26.00
N GLY A 315 -7.26 -5.37 -26.40
CA GLY A 315 -5.94 -6.01 -26.40
C GLY A 315 -4.96 -5.43 -27.44
N GLY A 316 -5.49 -4.72 -28.44
CA GLY A 316 -4.72 -4.03 -29.48
C GLY A 316 -4.12 -2.70 -29.02
N ILE A 317 -4.50 -2.19 -27.85
CA ILE A 317 -4.03 -0.91 -27.30
C ILE A 317 -2.96 -1.18 -26.23
N GLU A 318 -1.92 -0.36 -26.21
CA GLU A 318 -0.99 -0.28 -25.09
C GLU A 318 -1.50 0.75 -24.09
N PHE A 319 -1.66 0.34 -22.83
CA PHE A 319 -2.08 1.22 -21.75
C PHE A 319 -0.89 1.51 -20.85
N VAL A 320 -0.59 2.79 -20.60
CA VAL A 320 0.59 3.22 -19.85
C VAL A 320 0.18 3.90 -18.56
N GLY A 321 0.60 3.36 -17.42
CA GLY A 321 0.30 3.94 -16.10
C GLY A 321 0.94 5.32 -15.95
N TYR A 322 0.13 6.32 -15.61
CA TYR A 322 0.53 7.71 -15.52
C TYR A 322 0.10 8.30 -14.16
N GLU A 323 1.08 8.62 -13.33
CA GLU A 323 0.84 9.18 -12.00
C GLU A 323 0.44 10.65 -12.06
N VAL A 324 -0.62 11.02 -11.33
CA VAL A 324 -1.03 12.42 -11.14
C VAL A 324 -0.21 13.05 -10.01
N ARG A 325 0.86 13.75 -10.39
CA ARG A 325 1.75 14.45 -9.45
C ARG A 325 1.12 15.71 -8.86
N ARG A 326 1.47 16.02 -7.62
CA ARG A 326 0.91 17.13 -6.83
C ARG A 326 1.99 17.84 -6.03
N THR A 327 1.80 19.13 -5.82
CA THR A 327 2.56 19.88 -4.81
C THR A 327 1.70 20.14 -3.58
N LYS A 328 2.29 20.71 -2.52
CA LYS A 328 1.56 21.00 -1.29
C LYS A 328 0.36 21.92 -1.52
N HIS A 329 0.48 22.93 -2.40
CA HIS A 329 -0.54 23.98 -2.54
C HIS A 329 -1.14 24.14 -3.94
N ARG A 330 -0.50 23.59 -4.98
CA ARG A 330 -0.95 23.67 -6.38
C ARG A 330 -0.87 22.34 -7.12
N ALA A 331 -1.82 22.09 -8.01
CA ALA A 331 -1.79 20.98 -8.94
C ALA A 331 -0.64 21.15 -9.93
N VAL A 332 0.06 20.06 -10.23
CA VAL A 332 1.01 20.02 -11.35
C VAL A 332 0.21 19.86 -12.64
N PHE A 333 0.55 20.62 -13.68
CA PHE A 333 -0.19 20.57 -14.94
C PHE A 333 0.07 19.27 -15.70
N ILE A 334 -1.01 18.71 -16.25
CA ILE A 334 -0.99 17.45 -16.99
C ILE A 334 -1.12 17.77 -18.48
N PRO A 335 -0.20 17.32 -19.34
CA PRO A 335 -0.33 17.52 -20.77
C PRO A 335 -1.61 16.86 -21.31
N SER A 336 -2.38 17.57 -22.14
CA SER A 336 -3.67 17.13 -22.70
C SER A 336 -3.58 16.85 -24.21
N PHE A 337 -4.50 16.05 -24.75
CA PHE A 337 -4.50 15.60 -26.15
C PHE A 337 -4.52 16.74 -27.20
N ASP A 338 -4.91 17.96 -26.82
CA ASP A 338 -5.03 19.14 -27.69
C ASP A 338 -3.78 20.03 -27.72
N GLY A 339 -2.68 19.56 -27.11
CA GLY A 339 -1.44 20.34 -26.99
C GLY A 339 -1.49 21.42 -25.91
N LYS A 340 -2.51 21.41 -25.05
CA LYS A 340 -2.61 22.25 -23.86
C LYS A 340 -2.42 21.40 -22.60
N TYR A 341 -2.93 21.89 -21.48
CA TYR A 341 -2.81 21.26 -20.17
C TYR A 341 -4.16 21.19 -19.47
N CYS A 342 -4.32 20.16 -18.64
CA CYS A 342 -5.43 20.00 -17.73
C CYS A 342 -4.94 19.81 -16.29
N VAL A 343 -5.87 19.92 -15.35
CA VAL A 343 -5.68 19.60 -13.92
C VAL A 343 -6.82 18.73 -13.44
N SER A 344 -6.60 18.06 -12.31
CA SER A 344 -7.67 17.37 -11.61
C SER A 344 -8.77 18.34 -11.17
N SER A 345 -10.02 17.99 -11.49
CA SER A 345 -11.23 18.69 -11.01
C SER A 345 -11.30 18.66 -9.48
N GLY A 346 -10.85 17.58 -8.84
CA GLY A 346 -10.77 17.50 -7.38
C GLY A 346 -9.68 18.40 -6.80
N ASP A 347 -8.50 18.46 -7.42
CA ASP A 347 -7.45 19.39 -7.00
C ASP A 347 -7.88 20.85 -7.17
N LEU A 348 -8.63 21.20 -8.23
CA LEU A 348 -9.23 22.52 -8.41
C LEU A 348 -10.15 22.90 -7.23
N VAL A 349 -11.00 21.97 -6.78
CA VAL A 349 -11.87 22.19 -5.61
C VAL A 349 -11.01 22.43 -4.36
N ILE A 350 -10.00 21.59 -4.11
CA ILE A 350 -9.11 21.71 -2.94
C ILE A 350 -8.36 23.04 -2.96
N GLU A 351 -7.79 23.42 -4.10
CA GLU A 351 -7.10 24.69 -4.28
C GLU A 351 -8.01 25.90 -4.04
N THR A 352 -9.22 25.86 -4.59
CA THR A 352 -10.21 26.91 -4.40
C THR A 352 -10.56 27.06 -2.93
N MET A 353 -10.72 25.93 -2.23
CA MET A 353 -10.97 25.91 -0.79
C MET A 353 -9.81 26.48 0.02
N ARG A 354 -8.56 26.14 -0.32
CA ARG A 354 -7.36 26.73 0.30
C ARG A 354 -7.28 28.23 0.11
N ASP A 355 -7.65 28.73 -1.07
CA ASP A 355 -7.67 30.16 -1.36
C ASP A 355 -8.72 30.91 -0.49
N ILE A 356 -9.82 30.25 -0.10
CA ILE A 356 -10.83 30.79 0.82
C ILE A 356 -10.39 30.68 2.28
N THR A 357 -9.87 29.53 2.71
CA THR A 357 -9.55 29.24 4.12
C THR A 357 -8.22 29.89 4.53
N SER A 358 -7.14 29.55 3.84
CA SER A 358 -5.77 29.81 4.27
C SER A 358 -5.24 31.13 3.72
N VAL A 359 -5.53 31.42 2.44
CA VAL A 359 -5.05 32.64 1.74
C VAL A 359 -5.90 33.84 2.08
N SER A 360 -7.23 33.72 1.97
CA SER A 360 -8.13 34.84 2.26
C SER A 360 -8.50 34.95 3.72
N GLY A 361 -8.35 33.87 4.50
CA GLY A 361 -8.62 33.88 5.93
C GLY A 361 -10.11 34.01 6.29
N TYR A 362 -11.05 33.76 5.37
CA TYR A 362 -12.48 34.01 5.59
C TYR A 362 -13.11 33.16 6.70
N TYR A 363 -12.45 32.06 7.09
CA TYR A 363 -12.86 31.21 8.21
C TYR A 363 -12.35 31.69 9.58
N ARG A 364 -11.54 32.76 9.62
CA ARG A 364 -11.10 33.41 10.85
C ARG A 364 -12.17 34.43 11.24
N GLN A 365 -12.65 34.39 12.49
CA GLN A 365 -13.79 35.20 12.98
C GLN A 365 -15.12 34.98 12.22
N TYR A 366 -15.32 33.77 11.71
CA TYR A 366 -16.48 33.39 10.91
C TYR A 366 -17.81 33.48 11.69
N THR A 367 -18.90 33.86 10.99
CA THR A 367 -20.24 34.00 11.58
C THR A 367 -21.25 33.13 10.86
N THR A 368 -22.38 32.81 11.50
CA THR A 368 -23.46 32.01 10.87
C THR A 368 -23.95 32.64 9.56
N ARG A 369 -24.10 33.98 9.51
CA ARG A 369 -24.54 34.69 8.30
C ARG A 369 -23.54 34.55 7.15
N MET A 370 -22.25 34.65 7.43
CA MET A 370 -21.21 34.39 6.42
C MET A 370 -21.30 32.94 5.92
N GLY A 371 -21.62 32.01 6.82
CA GLY A 371 -21.81 30.61 6.49
C GLY A 371 -22.93 30.36 5.51
N ASP A 372 -24.10 30.96 5.73
CA ASP A 372 -25.25 30.88 4.82
C ASP A 372 -24.92 31.50 3.45
N THR A 373 -24.19 32.63 3.43
CA THR A 373 -23.72 33.24 2.18
C THR A 373 -22.77 32.32 1.41
N LEU A 374 -21.80 31.70 2.09
CA LEU A 374 -20.88 30.75 1.47
C LEU A 374 -21.59 29.49 0.96
N GLN A 375 -22.63 29.00 1.65
CA GLN A 375 -23.43 27.86 1.19
C GLN A 375 -24.03 28.14 -0.20
N ASN A 376 -24.71 29.28 -0.35
CA ASN A 376 -25.31 29.69 -1.63
C ASN A 376 -24.25 29.86 -2.73
N LEU A 377 -23.06 30.35 -2.37
CA LEU A 377 -21.95 30.47 -3.32
C LEU A 377 -21.42 29.10 -3.73
N PHE A 378 -21.28 28.13 -2.82
CA PHE A 378 -20.85 26.78 -3.15
C PHE A 378 -21.88 26.02 -4.01
N GLU A 379 -23.17 26.32 -3.88
CA GLU A 379 -24.19 25.82 -4.80
C GLU A 379 -24.02 26.34 -6.23
N GLN A 380 -23.70 27.64 -6.37
CA GLN A 380 -23.33 28.20 -7.67
C GLN A 380 -22.04 27.59 -8.21
N TYR A 381 -21.05 27.37 -7.33
CA TYR A 381 -19.78 26.73 -7.69
C TYR A 381 -19.98 25.31 -8.22
N GLU A 382 -20.84 24.49 -7.58
CA GLU A 382 -21.21 23.17 -8.08
C GLU A 382 -21.80 23.27 -9.49
N ALA A 383 -22.76 24.16 -9.71
CA ALA A 383 -23.36 24.33 -11.03
C ALA A 383 -22.32 24.74 -12.09
N MET A 384 -21.42 25.68 -11.75
CA MET A 384 -20.35 26.14 -12.63
C MET A 384 -19.36 25.03 -12.97
N ILE A 385 -18.88 24.29 -11.96
CA ILE A 385 -17.90 23.23 -12.20
C ILE A 385 -18.51 22.08 -13.01
N PHE A 386 -19.76 21.68 -12.72
CA PHE A 386 -20.43 20.66 -13.52
C PHE A 386 -20.74 21.10 -14.95
N ALA A 387 -21.04 22.39 -15.18
CA ALA A 387 -21.26 22.90 -16.54
C ALA A 387 -20.01 22.75 -17.41
N ILE A 388 -18.82 22.96 -16.83
CA ILE A 388 -17.54 22.86 -17.54
C ILE A 388 -17.06 21.40 -17.62
N THR A 389 -17.09 20.67 -16.50
CA THR A 389 -16.49 19.33 -16.43
C THR A 389 -17.44 18.23 -16.89
N ARG A 390 -18.76 18.43 -16.77
CA ARG A 390 -19.79 17.39 -16.95
C ARG A 390 -19.48 16.11 -16.14
N GLY A 391 -18.91 16.27 -14.94
CA GLY A 391 -18.49 15.16 -14.09
C GLY A 391 -17.15 14.52 -14.46
N SER A 392 -16.43 15.06 -15.45
CA SER A 392 -15.10 14.56 -15.82
C SER A 392 -14.08 14.86 -14.72
N ARG A 393 -13.13 13.94 -14.54
CA ARG A 393 -12.09 14.06 -13.51
C ARG A 393 -11.05 15.13 -13.82
N PHE A 394 -10.90 15.48 -15.10
CA PHE A 394 -10.02 16.55 -15.55
C PHE A 394 -10.77 17.73 -16.15
N VAL A 395 -10.13 18.90 -16.05
CA VAL A 395 -10.59 20.17 -16.60
C VAL A 395 -9.39 20.92 -17.19
N ALA A 396 -9.60 21.63 -18.29
CA ALA A 396 -8.56 22.48 -18.88
C ALA A 396 -8.05 23.51 -17.86
N VAL A 397 -6.76 23.80 -17.88
CA VAL A 397 -6.14 24.78 -16.96
C VAL A 397 -6.78 26.16 -17.12
N GLU A 398 -7.07 26.59 -18.35
CA GLU A 398 -7.68 27.89 -18.62
C GLU A 398 -9.09 27.98 -18.03
N ASP A 399 -9.91 26.94 -18.22
CA ASP A 399 -11.27 26.89 -17.67
C ASP A 399 -11.25 26.83 -16.13
N ALA A 400 -10.31 26.08 -15.55
CA ALA A 400 -10.10 25.98 -14.12
C ALA A 400 -9.71 27.34 -13.51
N LYS A 401 -8.81 28.08 -14.17
CA LYS A 401 -8.39 29.42 -13.76
C LYS A 401 -9.53 30.41 -13.82
N GLU A 402 -10.30 30.42 -14.90
CA GLU A 402 -11.44 31.32 -15.07
C GLU A 402 -12.50 31.04 -14.00
N LEU A 403 -12.90 29.77 -13.84
CA LEU A 403 -13.87 29.35 -12.82
C LEU A 403 -13.41 29.73 -11.42
N LYS A 404 -12.15 29.45 -11.06
CA LYS A 404 -11.61 29.80 -9.74
C LYS A 404 -11.60 31.31 -9.53
N THR A 405 -11.17 32.08 -10.54
CA THR A 405 -11.11 33.55 -10.47
C THR A 405 -12.50 34.15 -10.31
N GLN A 406 -13.46 33.70 -11.12
CA GLN A 406 -14.85 34.13 -11.05
C GLN A 406 -15.46 33.80 -9.67
N PHE A 407 -15.26 32.59 -9.18
CA PHE A 407 -15.79 32.18 -7.89
C PHE A 407 -15.18 32.97 -6.72
N LEU A 408 -13.85 33.09 -6.66
CA LEU A 408 -13.17 33.85 -5.61
C LEU A 408 -13.53 35.34 -5.65
N ARG A 409 -13.79 35.91 -6.84
CA ARG A 409 -14.32 37.27 -6.99
C ARG A 409 -15.70 37.41 -6.37
N ASN A 410 -16.61 36.47 -6.62
CA ASN A 410 -17.96 36.46 -6.04
C ASN A 410 -17.91 36.33 -4.52
N VAL A 411 -17.09 35.40 -4.00
CA VAL A 411 -16.81 35.28 -2.56
C VAL A 411 -16.29 36.61 -2.02
N GLY A 412 -15.31 37.24 -2.67
CA GLY A 412 -14.76 38.51 -2.24
C GLY A 412 -15.79 39.66 -2.22
N ILE A 413 -16.72 39.71 -3.17
CA ILE A 413 -17.81 40.70 -3.21
C ILE A 413 -18.76 40.51 -2.03
N GLU A 414 -19.21 39.28 -1.81
CA GLU A 414 -20.17 38.98 -0.74
C GLU A 414 -19.53 39.12 0.65
N MET A 415 -18.27 38.71 0.81
CA MET A 415 -17.55 38.83 2.09
C MET A 415 -17.30 40.28 2.50
N ARG A 416 -17.27 41.24 1.57
CA ARG A 416 -17.15 42.68 1.89
C ARG A 416 -18.39 43.28 2.56
N ARG A 417 -19.53 42.58 2.53
CA ARG A 417 -20.77 43.02 3.20
C ARG A 417 -20.73 42.80 4.71
N PHE A 418 -19.75 42.07 5.21
CA PHE A 418 -19.51 41.84 6.62
C PHE A 418 -18.45 42.82 7.14
N PRO A 419 -18.44 43.14 8.45
CA PRO A 419 -17.41 43.99 9.03
C PRO A 419 -16.01 43.51 8.63
N PRO A 420 -15.05 44.42 8.37
CA PRO A 420 -13.72 44.04 7.91
C PRO A 420 -13.10 43.07 8.92
N ILE A 421 -12.91 41.84 8.45
CA ILE A 421 -12.16 40.81 9.17
C ILE A 421 -10.71 41.13 8.85
N GLU A 422 -9.98 41.78 9.75
CA GLU A 422 -8.52 41.70 9.69
C GLU A 422 -8.14 40.31 10.22
N PRO A 423 -7.73 39.37 9.34
CA PRO A 423 -7.37 38.04 9.79
C PRO A 423 -6.13 38.18 10.67
N PHE A 424 -6.21 37.75 11.93
CA PHE A 424 -5.00 37.65 12.71
C PHE A 424 -4.04 36.67 12.03
N PRO A 425 -2.76 37.00 11.86
CA PRO A 425 -1.77 36.06 11.37
C PRO A 425 -1.63 34.91 12.36
N ILE A 426 -1.33 33.70 11.87
CA ILE A 426 -1.00 32.56 12.75
C ILE A 426 0.27 32.93 13.52
N ARG A 427 0.27 32.66 14.83
CA ARG A 427 1.41 32.95 15.69
C ARG A 427 2.54 31.95 15.43
N GLN A 428 3.76 32.47 15.35
CA GLN A 428 4.96 31.63 15.35
C GLN A 428 5.01 30.77 16.61
N ILE A 429 5.42 29.53 16.46
CA ILE A 429 5.60 28.62 17.57
C ILE A 429 6.96 28.88 18.22
N SER A 430 6.96 29.11 19.52
CA SER A 430 8.18 29.32 20.31
C SER A 430 8.70 28.06 21.00
N THR A 431 7.99 26.93 20.86
CA THR A 431 8.26 25.67 21.56
C THR A 431 8.53 24.53 20.60
N ASP A 432 9.46 23.63 20.95
CA ASP A 432 9.78 22.44 20.14
C ASP A 432 8.63 21.41 20.03
N THR A 433 7.47 21.66 20.67
CA THR A 433 6.32 20.74 20.71
C THR A 433 5.05 21.40 20.17
N LEU A 434 4.33 20.70 19.28
CA LEU A 434 3.00 21.08 18.80
C LEU A 434 1.93 20.30 19.58
N SER A 435 1.71 20.68 20.84
CA SER A 435 0.68 20.01 21.65
C SER A 435 -0.73 20.40 21.18
N PHE A 436 -1.69 19.49 21.38
CA PHE A 436 -3.12 19.77 21.17
C PHE A 436 -3.56 21.08 21.84
N LYS A 437 -3.03 21.40 23.03
CA LYS A 437 -3.30 22.65 23.76
C LYS A 437 -2.85 23.88 22.98
N VAL A 438 -1.67 23.85 22.35
CA VAL A 438 -1.14 24.95 21.53
C VAL A 438 -2.04 25.19 20.32
N VAL A 439 -2.38 24.13 19.59
CA VAL A 439 -3.29 24.18 18.44
C VAL A 439 -4.66 24.72 18.86
N MET A 440 -5.22 24.21 19.94
CA MET A 440 -6.53 24.64 20.44
C MET A 440 -6.58 26.10 20.88
N ASN A 441 -5.51 26.60 21.50
CA ASN A 441 -5.42 28.01 21.86
C ASN A 441 -5.41 28.89 20.61
N GLU A 442 -4.69 28.47 19.57
CA GLU A 442 -4.63 29.20 18.32
C GLU A 442 -5.97 29.18 17.57
N VAL A 443 -6.62 28.02 17.48
CA VAL A 443 -7.99 27.86 16.93
C VAL A 443 -9.00 28.77 17.65
N LYS A 444 -8.93 28.87 18.98
CA LYS A 444 -9.79 29.78 19.76
C LYS A 444 -9.49 31.25 19.46
N ARG A 445 -8.21 31.62 19.38
CA ARG A 445 -7.75 32.98 19.12
C ARG A 445 -8.14 33.45 17.72
N LEU A 446 -8.02 32.59 16.72
CA LEU A 446 -8.43 32.85 15.34
C LEU A 446 -9.96 32.92 15.17
N GLY A 447 -10.72 32.63 16.24
CA GLY A 447 -12.19 32.63 16.21
C GLY A 447 -12.79 31.42 15.52
N ILE A 448 -11.98 30.46 15.06
CA ILE A 448 -12.43 29.21 14.41
C ILE A 448 -13.28 28.37 15.38
N TRP A 449 -13.04 28.50 16.69
CA TRP A 449 -13.81 27.82 17.74
C TRP A 449 -15.22 28.39 17.99
N LYS A 450 -15.43 29.71 17.78
CA LYS A 450 -16.66 30.40 18.22
C LYS A 450 -17.86 30.11 17.31
N THR A 451 -17.65 29.37 16.24
CA THR A 451 -18.55 29.34 15.10
C THR A 451 -19.55 28.18 15.13
N GLN A 452 -19.40 27.20 16.04
CA GLN A 452 -20.25 25.99 16.13
C GLN A 452 -19.92 25.11 17.35
N GLU A 453 -20.69 24.02 17.56
CA GLU A 453 -20.55 23.04 18.66
C GLU A 453 -19.07 22.66 18.90
N SER A 454 -18.54 23.17 20.02
CA SER A 454 -17.15 23.07 20.48
C SER A 454 -16.57 21.65 20.43
N LYS A 455 -17.43 20.65 20.64
CA LYS A 455 -17.09 19.22 20.68
C LYS A 455 -16.49 18.72 19.36
N TYR A 456 -16.98 19.19 18.21
CA TYR A 456 -16.48 18.71 16.90
C TYR A 456 -15.18 19.38 16.47
N VAL A 457 -14.95 20.64 16.85
CA VAL A 457 -13.65 21.30 16.60
C VAL A 457 -12.58 20.54 17.38
N SER A 458 -12.83 20.22 18.65
CA SER A 458 -11.92 19.46 19.51
C SER A 458 -11.53 18.12 18.88
N GLY A 459 -12.52 17.30 18.48
CA GLY A 459 -12.26 16.00 17.86
C GLY A 459 -11.52 16.09 16.53
N THR A 460 -11.85 17.08 15.68
CA THR A 460 -11.13 17.31 14.42
C THR A 460 -9.69 17.72 14.67
N CYS A 461 -9.45 18.61 15.64
CA CYS A 461 -8.12 19.00 16.06
C CYS A 461 -7.31 17.81 16.58
N GLU A 462 -7.90 16.93 17.40
CA GLU A 462 -7.23 15.71 17.91
C GLU A 462 -6.80 14.79 16.78
N ILE A 463 -7.69 14.50 15.82
CA ILE A 463 -7.41 13.62 14.67
C ILE A 463 -6.27 14.18 13.82
N ILE A 464 -6.31 15.48 13.50
CA ILE A 464 -5.32 16.10 12.62
C ILE A 464 -3.97 16.26 13.35
N CYS A 465 -3.98 16.65 14.62
CA CYS A 465 -2.75 16.69 15.42
C CYS A 465 -2.11 15.30 15.53
N LYS A 466 -2.93 14.26 15.74
CA LYS A 466 -2.46 12.88 15.81
C LYS A 466 -1.88 12.43 14.47
N LYS A 467 -2.57 12.65 13.36
CA LYS A 467 -2.09 12.30 12.01
C LYS A 467 -0.73 12.95 11.71
N LEU A 468 -0.58 14.23 12.04
CA LEU A 468 0.70 14.93 11.89
C LEU A 468 1.78 14.32 12.80
N THR A 469 1.45 14.05 14.07
CA THR A 469 2.37 13.42 15.04
C THR A 469 2.83 12.04 14.58
N ASP A 470 1.92 11.21 14.06
CA ASP A 470 2.19 9.85 13.60
C ASP A 470 3.01 9.85 12.30
N SER A 471 2.87 10.88 11.45
CA SER A 471 3.61 11.02 10.19
C SER A 471 5.03 11.56 10.35
N LYS A 472 5.34 12.21 11.48
CA LYS A 472 6.61 12.90 11.68
C LYS A 472 7.63 11.99 12.37
N PRO A 473 8.87 11.84 11.84
CA PRO A 473 9.88 10.99 12.46
C PRO A 473 10.17 11.38 13.92
N PHE A 474 10.43 10.39 14.75
CA PHE A 474 10.71 10.59 16.18
C PHE A 474 11.92 11.52 16.38
N GLY A 475 11.73 12.61 17.14
CA GLY A 475 12.77 13.60 17.44
C GLY A 475 12.81 14.84 16.56
N CYS A 476 11.98 14.94 15.51
CA CYS A 476 11.88 16.15 14.69
C CYS A 476 11.12 17.28 15.41
N LYS A 477 11.64 18.51 15.33
CA LYS A 477 10.99 19.70 15.88
C LYS A 477 9.77 20.11 15.05
N TYR A 478 8.74 20.63 15.71
CA TYR A 478 7.61 21.27 15.04
C TYR A 478 7.92 22.72 14.69
N THR A 479 7.41 23.14 13.54
CA THR A 479 7.58 24.44 12.92
C THR A 479 6.23 25.16 12.84
N THR A 480 6.22 26.46 12.61
CA THR A 480 4.96 27.17 12.33
C THR A 480 4.28 26.65 11.06
N ALA A 481 5.03 26.15 10.07
CA ALA A 481 4.47 25.54 8.87
C ALA A 481 3.61 24.31 9.21
N ASP A 482 4.02 23.50 10.18
CA ASP A 482 3.23 22.38 10.70
C ASP A 482 1.91 22.89 11.33
N LEU A 483 1.95 24.01 12.05
CA LEU A 483 0.74 24.63 12.61
C LEU A 483 -0.18 25.16 11.51
N HIS A 484 0.36 25.80 10.47
CA HIS A 484 -0.41 26.21 9.30
C HIS A 484 -1.14 25.03 8.66
N GLU A 485 -0.46 23.90 8.50
CA GLU A 485 -1.02 22.68 7.94
C GLU A 485 -2.15 22.11 8.81
N VAL A 486 -1.96 22.09 10.13
CA VAL A 486 -3.01 21.65 11.07
C VAL A 486 -4.22 22.58 11.01
N ILE A 487 -4.01 23.90 11.03
CA ILE A 487 -5.10 24.88 10.97
C ILE A 487 -5.85 24.79 9.64
N GLU A 488 -5.14 24.66 8.51
CA GLU A 488 -5.74 24.44 7.19
C GLU A 488 -6.57 23.16 7.18
N GLY A 489 -6.03 22.05 7.68
CA GLY A 489 -6.74 20.78 7.75
C GLY A 489 -8.02 20.88 8.57
N ILE A 490 -8.00 21.60 9.70
CA ILE A 490 -9.18 21.85 10.54
C ILE A 490 -10.22 22.66 9.75
N GLN A 491 -9.82 23.74 9.10
CA GLN A 491 -10.71 24.58 8.31
C GLN A 491 -11.30 23.83 7.09
N MET A 492 -10.50 22.98 6.44
CA MET A 492 -10.92 22.16 5.32
C MET A 492 -11.95 21.12 5.75
N CYS A 493 -11.65 20.33 6.79
CA CYS A 493 -12.60 19.36 7.37
C CYS A 493 -13.90 20.04 7.79
N ARG A 494 -13.82 21.25 8.35
CA ARG A 494 -15.00 22.03 8.71
C ARG A 494 -15.80 22.48 7.50
N SER A 495 -15.14 22.93 6.45
CA SER A 495 -15.82 23.30 5.22
C SER A 495 -16.59 22.12 4.64
N ILE A 496 -15.97 20.96 4.60
CA ILE A 496 -16.58 19.72 4.14
C ILE A 496 -17.80 19.31 4.97
N ILE A 497 -17.71 19.41 6.31
CA ILE A 497 -18.84 19.11 7.19
C ILE A 497 -19.99 20.10 6.98
N ASN A 498 -19.68 21.38 6.83
CA ASN A 498 -20.68 22.44 6.78
C ASN A 498 -21.33 22.56 5.40
N TYR A 499 -20.60 22.19 4.35
CA TYR A 499 -20.99 22.31 2.96
C TYR A 499 -20.91 20.93 2.30
N PRO A 500 -21.95 20.08 2.47
CA PRO A 500 -21.95 18.72 1.92
C PRO A 500 -21.73 18.69 0.40
N ILE A 501 -22.05 19.79 -0.28
CA ILE A 501 -21.79 20.00 -1.69
C ILE A 501 -20.30 19.90 -2.06
N ILE A 502 -19.40 20.43 -1.22
CA ILE A 502 -17.95 20.36 -1.43
C ILE A 502 -17.51 18.90 -1.35
N PHE A 503 -18.04 18.18 -0.36
CA PHE A 503 -17.71 16.78 -0.19
C PHE A 503 -18.25 15.91 -1.32
N LYS A 504 -19.47 16.18 -1.78
CA LYS A 504 -20.07 15.55 -2.96
C LYS A 504 -19.20 15.78 -4.19
N LEU A 505 -18.73 17.01 -4.43
CA LEU A 505 -17.80 17.31 -5.52
C LEU A 505 -16.50 16.49 -5.39
N LEU A 506 -15.89 16.49 -4.22
CA LEU A 506 -14.66 15.73 -3.98
C LEU A 506 -14.88 14.22 -4.13
N HIS A 507 -16.00 13.68 -3.70
CA HIS A 507 -16.35 12.28 -3.92
C HIS A 507 -16.56 11.95 -5.39
N ASN A 508 -17.33 12.77 -6.12
CA ASN A 508 -17.61 12.55 -7.54
C ASN A 508 -16.33 12.61 -8.39
N PHE A 509 -15.33 13.40 -7.97
CA PHE A 509 -14.01 13.43 -8.61
C PHE A 509 -13.01 12.44 -7.98
N GLY A 510 -13.41 11.57 -7.06
CA GLY A 510 -12.57 10.54 -6.40
C GLY A 510 -11.51 11.06 -5.42
N HIS A 511 -11.63 12.29 -4.94
CA HIS A 511 -10.70 12.95 -4.00
C HIS A 511 -11.14 12.85 -2.54
N CYS A 512 -12.19 12.08 -2.22
CA CYS A 512 -12.72 12.00 -0.86
C CYS A 512 -11.75 11.41 0.17
N ARG A 513 -10.71 10.67 -0.26
CA ARG A 513 -9.64 10.13 0.60
C ARG A 513 -8.57 11.14 1.00
N LEU A 514 -8.45 12.24 0.27
CA LEU A 514 -7.50 13.31 0.60
C LEU A 514 -7.92 14.09 1.84
N ILE A 515 -9.15 13.86 2.31
CA ILE A 515 -9.69 14.46 3.52
C ILE A 515 -9.50 13.46 4.67
N PRO A 516 -9.04 13.89 5.86
CA PRO A 516 -8.92 13.05 7.05
C PRO A 516 -10.22 12.39 7.56
N GLN A 517 -11.38 12.67 6.96
CA GLN A 517 -12.67 12.13 7.38
C GLN A 517 -13.10 10.96 6.49
N VAL A 518 -13.73 9.97 7.10
CA VAL A 518 -14.31 8.81 6.41
C VAL A 518 -15.32 9.29 5.37
N CYS A 519 -15.17 8.84 4.12
CA CYS A 519 -16.07 9.25 3.05
C CYS A 519 -17.47 8.65 3.25
N TYR A 520 -18.50 9.45 3.55
CA TYR A 520 -19.86 8.92 3.75
C TYR A 520 -20.53 8.39 2.47
N TYR A 521 -19.97 8.68 1.30
CA TYR A 521 -20.41 8.10 0.02
C TYR A 521 -19.63 6.82 -0.35
N CYS A 522 -18.43 6.60 0.20
CA CYS A 522 -17.65 5.38 -0.03
C CYS A 522 -17.78 4.35 1.09
N CYS A 523 -18.25 4.74 2.26
CA CYS A 523 -18.51 3.85 3.39
C CYS A 523 -20.01 3.56 3.50
N GLU A 524 -20.39 2.31 3.26
CA GLU A 524 -21.68 1.77 3.67
C GLU A 524 -21.71 1.33 5.16
N ASP A 525 -20.60 1.50 5.90
CA ASP A 525 -20.43 1.03 7.28
C ASP A 525 -20.98 1.95 8.41
N SER A 526 -21.36 1.28 9.51
CA SER A 526 -22.03 1.72 10.74
C SER A 526 -21.36 2.86 11.53
N TYR A 527 -20.17 3.36 11.17
CA TYR A 527 -19.52 4.47 11.89
C TYR A 527 -20.34 5.77 11.78
N LEU A 528 -21.14 5.92 10.73
CA LEU A 528 -22.14 6.98 10.59
C LEU A 528 -23.33 6.83 11.55
N ALA A 529 -23.57 5.66 12.15
CA ALA A 529 -24.59 5.48 13.18
C ALA A 529 -24.24 6.26 14.46
N LYS A 530 -22.95 6.41 14.79
CA LYS A 530 -22.49 7.24 15.93
C LYS A 530 -22.46 8.74 15.61
N MET A 531 -22.42 9.11 14.32
CA MET A 531 -22.58 10.49 13.82
C MET A 531 -24.05 10.80 13.39
N MET A 532 -25.01 9.96 13.77
CA MET A 532 -26.44 10.10 13.43
C MET A 532 -27.04 11.49 13.70
N PRO A 533 -26.64 12.27 14.72
CA PRO A 533 -27.17 13.62 14.88
C PRO A 533 -26.85 14.54 13.69
N LEU A 534 -25.69 14.39 13.04
CA LEU A 534 -25.31 15.16 11.85
C LEU A 534 -26.04 14.66 10.60
N ARG A 535 -26.05 13.34 10.37
CA ARG A 535 -26.76 12.72 9.26
C ARG A 535 -28.25 13.05 9.33
N ASN A 536 -28.89 12.86 10.47
CA ASN A 536 -30.33 13.12 10.65
C ASN A 536 -30.69 14.63 10.65
N LYS A 537 -29.77 15.52 11.01
CA LYS A 537 -29.96 16.99 10.93
C LYS A 537 -29.71 17.52 9.52
N MET A 538 -28.85 16.87 8.73
CA MET A 538 -28.75 17.10 7.28
C MET A 538 -29.97 16.53 6.54
N MET A 539 -30.34 15.27 6.78
CA MET A 539 -31.45 14.59 6.09
C MET A 539 -32.79 15.30 6.34
N ARG A 540 -33.04 15.83 7.56
CA ARG A 540 -34.23 16.64 7.87
C ARG A 540 -34.22 18.06 7.29
N ARG A 541 -33.06 18.58 6.88
CA ARG A 541 -32.95 19.94 6.32
C ARG A 541 -33.06 19.97 4.80
N PHE A 542 -32.94 18.82 4.13
CA PHE A 542 -32.86 18.71 2.67
C PHE A 542 -33.87 17.77 2.00
N ASP A 543 -34.80 17.15 2.75
CA ASP A 543 -35.98 16.42 2.23
C ASP A 543 -35.67 15.38 1.12
N ILE A 544 -34.67 14.51 1.35
CA ILE A 544 -34.25 13.48 0.39
C ILE A 544 -34.86 12.12 0.79
N ASP A 545 -35.73 11.56 -0.05
CA ASP A 545 -36.37 10.24 0.11
C ASP A 545 -35.63 9.15 -0.71
N TYR A 546 -35.26 8.05 -0.05
CA TYR A 546 -34.49 6.93 -0.61
C TYR A 546 -35.34 5.66 -0.84
N SER A 547 -36.64 5.71 -0.62
CA SER A 547 -37.52 4.53 -0.59
C SER A 547 -37.87 3.91 -1.97
N MET A 548 -37.46 4.51 -3.10
CA MET A 548 -37.88 4.04 -4.43
C MET A 548 -36.86 3.14 -5.17
N LEU A 549 -35.69 2.83 -4.61
CA LEU A 549 -34.64 2.07 -5.32
C LEU A 549 -34.50 0.58 -4.94
N SER A 550 -35.16 0.09 -3.89
CA SER A 550 -34.91 -1.27 -3.38
C SER A 550 -36.04 -2.28 -3.56
N GLN A 551 -37.20 -1.92 -4.13
CA GLN A 551 -38.38 -2.80 -4.10
C GLN A 551 -38.81 -3.41 -5.45
N GLN A 552 -38.15 -3.11 -6.57
CA GLN A 552 -38.58 -3.58 -7.90
C GLN A 552 -37.66 -4.60 -8.60
N GLN A 553 -36.50 -4.96 -8.05
CA GLN A 553 -35.57 -5.91 -8.70
C GLN A 553 -35.66 -7.36 -8.22
N THR A 554 -36.37 -7.66 -7.13
CA THR A 554 -36.29 -9.00 -6.51
C THR A 554 -37.27 -10.05 -7.07
N ASN A 555 -38.29 -9.66 -7.85
CA ASN A 555 -39.41 -10.56 -8.18
C ASN A 555 -39.45 -11.08 -9.63
N PHE A 556 -38.36 -11.00 -10.42
CA PHE A 556 -38.40 -11.40 -11.84
C PHE A 556 -37.49 -12.58 -12.24
N LEU A 557 -36.68 -13.16 -11.36
CA LEU A 557 -35.62 -14.13 -11.76
C LEU A 557 -35.76 -15.56 -11.22
N MET A 558 -36.89 -15.98 -10.65
CA MET A 558 -37.06 -17.38 -10.21
C MET A 558 -38.16 -18.08 -11.01
N GLY A 559 -37.80 -18.70 -12.13
CA GLY A 559 -38.75 -19.43 -12.97
C GLY A 559 -38.24 -20.62 -13.78
N GLN A 560 -36.98 -20.68 -14.23
CA GLN A 560 -36.52 -21.75 -15.13
C GLN A 560 -35.04 -22.10 -14.97
N ALA A 561 -34.66 -22.88 -13.95
CA ALA A 561 -33.30 -23.43 -13.83
C ALA A 561 -33.20 -24.71 -12.95
N GLN A 562 -34.28 -25.48 -12.80
CA GLN A 562 -34.36 -26.48 -11.71
C GLN A 562 -34.06 -27.93 -12.13
N VAL A 563 -33.80 -28.21 -13.41
CA VAL A 563 -33.59 -29.61 -13.90
C VAL A 563 -32.13 -29.91 -14.25
N GLU A 564 -31.37 -28.96 -14.80
CA GLU A 564 -29.93 -29.16 -15.09
C GLU A 564 -29.04 -29.01 -13.85
N ALA A 565 -29.43 -28.18 -12.88
CA ALA A 565 -28.68 -27.96 -11.65
C ALA A 565 -28.53 -29.23 -10.79
N VAL A 566 -29.54 -30.12 -10.80
CA VAL A 566 -29.54 -31.34 -9.97
C VAL A 566 -28.48 -32.35 -10.46
N ALA A 567 -28.35 -32.56 -11.77
CA ALA A 567 -27.37 -33.48 -12.34
C ALA A 567 -25.92 -32.98 -12.18
N VAL A 568 -25.71 -31.66 -12.26
CA VAL A 568 -24.40 -31.04 -12.00
C VAL A 568 -24.07 -31.08 -10.50
N MET A 569 -25.05 -30.86 -9.62
CA MET A 569 -24.85 -30.99 -8.16
C MET A 569 -24.38 -32.39 -7.76
N ASP A 570 -25.00 -33.46 -8.27
CA ASP A 570 -24.59 -34.83 -7.93
C ASP A 570 -23.16 -35.16 -8.42
N LYS A 571 -22.80 -34.74 -9.65
CA LYS A 571 -21.44 -34.93 -10.22
C LYS A 571 -20.33 -34.33 -9.36
N TRP A 572 -20.59 -33.18 -8.73
CA TRP A 572 -19.59 -32.43 -7.97
C TRP A 572 -19.63 -32.71 -6.47
N MET A 573 -20.80 -32.96 -5.89
CA MET A 573 -20.93 -33.32 -4.48
C MET A 573 -20.30 -34.69 -4.18
N ASP A 574 -20.40 -35.69 -5.08
CA ASP A 574 -19.78 -37.01 -4.89
C ASP A 574 -18.26 -37.04 -5.12
N LYS A 575 -17.69 -36.06 -5.84
CA LYS A 575 -16.23 -35.93 -6.03
C LYS A 575 -15.52 -35.27 -4.85
N THR A 576 -16.27 -34.70 -3.91
CA THR A 576 -15.67 -34.18 -2.69
C THR A 576 -15.34 -35.34 -1.74
N PRO A 577 -14.23 -35.28 -0.98
CA PRO A 577 -13.94 -36.31 0.01
C PRO A 577 -15.14 -36.44 0.94
N LYS A 578 -15.77 -37.62 0.95
CA LYS A 578 -16.67 -37.99 2.04
C LYS A 578 -15.78 -38.04 3.28
N THR A 579 -16.06 -37.21 4.28
CA THR A 579 -15.50 -37.36 5.61
C THR A 579 -16.08 -38.64 6.21
N GLY A 580 -15.62 -39.78 5.69
CA GLY A 580 -15.74 -41.04 6.37
C GLY A 580 -15.10 -40.87 7.74
N THR A 581 -15.77 -41.38 8.75
CA THR A 581 -15.30 -41.51 10.14
C THR A 581 -14.07 -42.42 10.28
N GLU A 582 -13.24 -42.55 9.25
CA GLU A 582 -11.85 -42.91 9.43
C GLU A 582 -11.13 -41.66 9.91
N LYS A 583 -10.76 -41.66 11.18
CA LYS A 583 -9.64 -40.87 11.67
C LYS A 583 -8.45 -41.23 10.77
N THR A 584 -8.25 -40.49 9.67
CA THR A 584 -6.96 -40.43 9.00
C THR A 584 -6.02 -39.89 10.07
N LYS A 585 -5.36 -40.81 10.77
CA LYS A 585 -4.11 -40.55 11.47
C LYS A 585 -3.19 -40.00 10.38
N VAL A 586 -3.19 -38.67 10.23
CA VAL A 586 -1.97 -37.98 9.87
C VAL A 586 -0.98 -38.47 10.91
N GLU A 587 -0.05 -39.35 10.52
CA GLU A 587 1.03 -39.70 11.43
C GLU A 587 1.63 -38.39 11.90
N PRO A 588 1.60 -38.09 13.22
CA PRO A 588 2.21 -36.88 13.71
C PRO A 588 3.67 -36.88 13.23
N PRO A 589 4.20 -35.73 12.79
CA PRO A 589 5.62 -35.64 12.47
C PRO A 589 6.39 -36.22 13.65
N LYS A 590 7.25 -37.23 13.37
CA LYS A 590 8.07 -37.88 14.41
C LYS A 590 8.69 -36.78 15.27
N PRO A 591 8.61 -36.87 16.61
CA PRO A 591 9.04 -35.78 17.48
C PRO A 591 10.51 -35.46 17.22
N VAL A 592 10.74 -34.30 16.59
CA VAL A 592 12.09 -33.77 16.40
C VAL A 592 12.59 -33.37 17.78
N SER A 593 13.62 -34.08 18.24
CA SER A 593 14.12 -33.93 19.60
C SER A 593 14.75 -32.54 19.89
N LYS A 594 14.25 -31.91 20.95
CA LYS A 594 14.94 -31.16 22.03
C LYS A 594 15.62 -29.80 21.80
N SER A 595 15.60 -29.19 20.62
CA SER A 595 16.17 -27.83 20.46
C SER A 595 15.24 -26.88 19.72
N ILE A 596 14.41 -26.13 20.45
CA ILE A 596 13.65 -24.99 19.91
C ILE A 596 14.61 -23.80 19.79
N SER A 597 14.71 -23.20 18.60
CA SER A 597 15.56 -22.05 18.38
C SER A 597 15.11 -20.86 19.23
N ALA A 598 16.03 -20.11 19.83
CA ALA A 598 15.70 -18.82 20.48
C ALA A 598 15.01 -17.84 19.52
N LEU A 599 15.15 -18.03 18.22
CA LEU A 599 14.54 -17.20 17.19
C LEU A 599 13.03 -17.40 17.05
N MET A 600 12.47 -18.51 17.56
CA MET A 600 11.00 -18.70 17.63
C MET A 600 10.34 -17.84 18.72
N MET A 601 11.12 -17.07 19.49
CA MET A 601 10.62 -16.22 20.58
C MET A 601 9.47 -15.29 20.16
N PRO A 602 9.51 -14.57 19.02
CA PRO A 602 8.41 -13.70 18.60
C PRO A 602 7.11 -14.48 18.39
N ALA A 603 7.16 -15.65 17.76
CA ALA A 603 6.00 -16.53 17.58
C ALA A 603 5.42 -17.00 18.92
N PHE A 604 6.28 -17.41 19.86
CA PHE A 604 5.85 -17.75 21.22
C PHE A 604 5.21 -16.56 21.92
N LYS A 605 5.75 -15.35 21.77
CA LYS A 605 5.19 -14.13 22.36
C LYS A 605 3.89 -13.66 21.71
N ALA A 606 3.70 -13.92 20.42
CA ALA A 606 2.45 -13.65 19.71
C ALA A 606 1.36 -14.64 20.14
N TYR A 607 1.72 -15.92 20.29
CA TYR A 607 0.80 -16.95 20.75
C TYR A 607 0.42 -16.77 22.23
N LEU A 608 1.41 -16.64 23.10
CA LEU A 608 1.22 -16.55 24.55
C LEU A 608 0.80 -15.12 24.96
N PRO A 609 -0.14 -14.98 25.90
CA PRO A 609 -0.38 -13.69 26.53
C PRO A 609 0.86 -13.22 27.29
N GLU A 610 1.03 -11.90 27.42
CA GLU A 610 2.24 -11.27 27.97
C GLU A 610 2.57 -11.77 29.39
N GLU A 611 1.53 -12.00 30.20
CA GLU A 611 1.66 -12.51 31.56
C GLU A 611 2.26 -13.93 31.63
N HIS A 612 2.17 -14.67 30.52
CA HIS A 612 2.67 -16.03 30.39
C HIS A 612 4.03 -16.10 29.71
N TRP A 613 4.67 -14.96 29.38
CA TRP A 613 6.02 -14.95 28.80
C TRP A 613 7.09 -15.52 29.75
N ASN A 614 6.81 -15.68 31.05
CA ASN A 614 7.69 -16.40 31.98
C ASN A 614 7.76 -17.92 31.72
N VAL A 615 6.89 -18.47 30.86
CA VAL A 615 6.94 -19.87 30.40
C VAL A 615 8.14 -20.09 29.47
N ILE A 616 8.61 -19.04 28.80
CA ILE A 616 9.71 -19.09 27.84
C ILE A 616 10.96 -18.41 28.41
N LYS A 617 12.12 -19.06 28.27
CA LYS A 617 13.42 -18.49 28.63
C LYS A 617 14.42 -18.76 27.51
N VAL A 618 15.33 -17.82 27.25
CA VAL A 618 16.48 -18.07 26.37
C VAL A 618 17.66 -18.50 27.22
N ASP A 619 18.25 -19.65 26.88
CA ASP A 619 19.49 -20.15 27.48
C ASP A 619 20.43 -20.61 26.35
N ASN A 620 21.64 -20.05 26.28
CA ASN A 620 22.65 -20.37 25.25
C ASN A 620 22.09 -20.42 23.81
N LYS A 621 21.35 -19.38 23.39
CA LYS A 621 20.68 -19.27 22.07
C LYS A 621 19.61 -20.34 21.79
N ARG A 622 19.13 -21.06 22.81
CA ARG A 622 18.01 -22.00 22.73
C ARG A 622 16.81 -21.47 23.51
N LEU A 623 15.61 -21.68 22.98
CA LEU A 623 14.38 -21.41 23.69
C LEU A 623 14.06 -22.62 24.59
N VAL A 624 14.01 -22.38 25.89
CA VAL A 624 13.74 -23.38 26.91
C VAL A 624 12.38 -23.08 27.53
N LEU A 625 11.48 -24.06 27.48
CA LEU A 625 10.20 -24.00 28.18
C LEU A 625 10.38 -24.35 29.64
N ASN A 626 10.03 -23.40 30.51
CA ASN A 626 10.02 -23.57 31.95
C ASN A 626 8.78 -24.37 32.38
N SER A 627 8.89 -25.70 32.42
CA SER A 627 7.82 -26.58 32.90
C SER A 627 7.45 -26.38 34.36
N LYS A 628 8.27 -25.67 35.15
CA LYS A 628 7.96 -25.32 36.54
C LYS A 628 7.21 -23.99 36.65
N SER A 629 7.01 -23.26 35.55
CA SER A 629 6.18 -22.07 35.55
C SER A 629 4.74 -22.47 35.85
N VAL A 630 4.12 -21.79 36.82
CA VAL A 630 2.70 -21.96 37.14
C VAL A 630 1.82 -21.70 35.91
N ASN A 631 2.27 -20.82 35.00
CA ASN A 631 1.54 -20.49 33.77
C ASN A 631 1.58 -21.61 32.70
N MET A 632 2.46 -22.60 32.84
CA MET A 632 2.49 -23.74 31.91
C MET A 632 1.21 -24.58 32.00
N ARG A 633 0.51 -24.56 33.16
CA ARG A 633 -0.74 -25.32 33.35
C ARG A 633 -1.88 -24.88 32.43
N PHE A 634 -1.82 -23.68 31.86
CA PHE A 634 -2.82 -23.21 30.88
C PHE A 634 -2.61 -23.79 29.47
N HIS A 635 -1.42 -24.33 29.20
CA HIS A 635 -0.97 -24.69 27.86
C HIS A 635 -0.70 -26.18 27.68
N GLY A 636 -0.89 -26.96 28.75
CA GLY A 636 -0.63 -28.40 28.75
C GLY A 636 0.85 -28.75 28.94
N SER A 637 1.27 -29.84 28.33
CA SER A 637 2.66 -30.28 28.29
C SER A 637 3.51 -29.41 27.34
N LYS A 638 4.84 -29.56 27.41
CA LYS A 638 5.73 -28.83 26.49
C LYS A 638 5.44 -29.20 25.04
N GLU A 639 5.19 -30.48 24.81
CA GLU A 639 4.92 -31.07 23.52
C GLU A 639 3.61 -30.53 22.94
N GLU A 640 2.54 -30.47 23.75
CA GLU A 640 1.24 -29.90 23.33
C GLU A 640 1.33 -28.40 23.01
N LEU A 641 2.10 -27.63 23.80
CA LEU A 641 2.32 -26.20 23.50
C LEU A 641 3.10 -26.01 22.19
N ILE A 642 4.12 -26.84 21.95
CA ILE A 642 4.90 -26.80 20.71
C ILE A 642 3.99 -27.16 19.51
N GLU A 643 3.18 -28.22 19.62
CA GLU A 643 2.23 -28.63 18.56
C GLU A 643 1.23 -27.51 18.24
N ASN A 644 0.70 -26.84 19.27
CA ASN A 644 -0.19 -25.70 19.11
C ASN A 644 0.47 -24.50 18.43
N ILE A 645 1.71 -24.19 18.78
CA ILE A 645 2.47 -23.10 18.14
C ILE A 645 2.83 -23.44 16.71
N GLN A 646 3.20 -24.68 16.42
CA GLN A 646 3.43 -25.13 15.05
C GLN A 646 2.16 -25.00 14.21
N THR A 647 1.00 -25.36 14.78
CA THR A 647 -0.31 -25.17 14.13
C THR A 647 -0.63 -23.70 13.91
N TYR A 648 -0.36 -22.85 14.91
CA TYR A 648 -0.55 -21.39 14.83
C TYR A 648 0.32 -20.74 13.74
N LEU A 649 1.52 -21.26 13.53
CA LEU A 649 2.45 -20.77 12.52
C LEU A 649 2.26 -21.40 11.12
N ALA A 650 1.36 -22.37 10.99
CA ALA A 650 1.09 -23.12 9.76
C ALA A 650 0.18 -22.33 8.80
N PHE A 651 0.57 -21.09 8.50
CA PHE A 651 -0.04 -20.27 7.46
C PHE A 651 1.01 -19.62 6.53
N PRO A 652 0.66 -19.32 5.27
CA PRO A 652 1.57 -18.67 4.33
C PRO A 652 1.95 -17.27 4.82
N GLY A 653 3.24 -16.92 4.77
CA GLY A 653 3.74 -15.60 5.22
C GLY A 653 3.94 -15.44 6.74
N SER A 654 3.69 -16.49 7.55
CA SER A 654 3.85 -16.44 9.01
C SER A 654 5.22 -15.94 9.50
N ARG A 655 6.29 -16.24 8.75
CA ARG A 655 7.64 -15.74 9.02
C ARG A 655 7.73 -14.22 8.93
N ALA A 656 7.26 -13.65 7.82
CA ALA A 656 7.27 -12.20 7.62
C ALA A 656 6.44 -11.48 8.69
N MET A 657 5.34 -12.10 9.11
CA MET A 657 4.42 -11.53 10.10
C MET A 657 5.00 -11.45 11.52
N PHE A 658 5.60 -12.52 12.04
CA PHE A 658 6.09 -12.53 13.42
C PHE A 658 7.51 -11.99 13.58
N GLY A 659 8.19 -11.72 12.46
CA GLY A 659 9.59 -11.32 12.46
C GLY A 659 10.52 -12.49 12.75
N GLY A 660 11.73 -12.39 12.21
CA GLY A 660 12.71 -13.45 12.26
C GLY A 660 13.99 -13.05 11.54
N GLY A 661 15.13 -13.04 12.25
CA GLY A 661 16.38 -12.52 11.68
C GLY A 661 16.79 -13.24 10.40
N LEU A 662 17.49 -12.57 9.48
CA LEU A 662 17.81 -13.09 8.13
C LEU A 662 18.50 -14.47 8.12
N ALA A 663 19.26 -14.83 9.16
CA ALA A 663 19.89 -16.15 9.31
C ALA A 663 19.00 -17.26 9.93
N GLU A 664 17.72 -17.00 10.24
CA GLU A 664 16.84 -17.94 10.94
C GLU A 664 16.51 -19.22 10.16
N ARG A 665 16.46 -20.35 10.88
CA ARG A 665 15.92 -21.65 10.41
C ARG A 665 14.42 -21.56 10.14
N MET A 666 13.98 -21.83 8.91
CA MET A 666 12.57 -22.13 8.65
C MET A 666 12.25 -23.52 9.22
N THR A 667 11.58 -23.57 10.38
CA THR A 667 11.35 -24.81 11.14
C THR A 667 10.02 -25.50 10.81
N ILE A 668 9.21 -24.90 9.93
CA ILE A 668 7.87 -25.38 9.59
C ILE A 668 7.89 -25.85 8.14
N ASP A 669 7.44 -27.09 7.92
CA ASP A 669 7.30 -27.65 6.58
C ASP A 669 6.29 -26.84 5.76
N SER A 670 6.57 -26.68 4.46
CA SER A 670 5.64 -26.08 3.50
C SER A 670 4.33 -26.87 3.45
N VAL A 671 3.18 -26.19 3.43
CA VAL A 671 1.87 -26.84 3.29
C VAL A 671 1.54 -27.02 1.80
N ILE A 672 1.26 -28.26 1.41
CA ILE A 672 0.82 -28.60 0.04
C ILE A 672 -0.69 -28.81 0.07
N PHE A 673 -1.41 -27.97 -0.67
CA PHE A 673 -2.85 -28.02 -0.83
C PHE A 673 -3.20 -28.95 -1.98
N LYS A 674 -4.40 -29.53 -1.94
CA LYS A 674 -4.91 -30.36 -3.03
C LYS A 674 -6.17 -29.74 -3.58
N SER A 675 -6.34 -29.78 -4.89
CA SER A 675 -7.61 -29.41 -5.49
C SER A 675 -8.64 -30.53 -5.43
N LEU A 676 -9.89 -30.22 -5.80
CA LEU A 676 -10.94 -31.24 -6.01
C LEU A 676 -10.56 -32.28 -7.08
N ARG A 677 -9.62 -31.95 -7.97
CA ARG A 677 -9.05 -32.88 -8.96
C ARG A 677 -7.77 -33.57 -8.47
N ASN A 678 -7.47 -33.46 -7.17
CA ASN A 678 -6.29 -34.03 -6.51
C ASN A 678 -4.96 -33.52 -7.08
N GLN A 679 -4.96 -32.33 -7.70
CA GLN A 679 -3.74 -31.66 -8.16
C GLN A 679 -3.08 -30.91 -6.98
N PRO A 680 -1.75 -31.01 -6.81
CA PRO A 680 -1.06 -30.39 -5.69
C PRO A 680 -0.72 -28.92 -5.96
N TYR A 681 -0.93 -28.05 -4.97
CA TYR A 681 -0.68 -26.61 -5.01
C TYR A 681 0.12 -26.16 -3.79
N ILE A 682 0.89 -25.09 -3.95
CA ILE A 682 1.66 -24.46 -2.87
C ILE A 682 1.55 -22.94 -3.00
N PHE A 683 1.58 -22.22 -1.88
CA PHE A 683 1.73 -20.77 -1.94
C PHE A 683 3.14 -20.42 -2.40
N ASN A 684 3.27 -19.43 -3.29
CA ASN A 684 4.56 -18.90 -3.73
C ASN A 684 5.50 -18.55 -2.57
N VAL A 685 5.00 -17.92 -1.49
CA VAL A 685 5.81 -17.62 -0.29
C VAL A 685 6.26 -18.86 0.48
N ASP A 686 5.55 -19.97 0.38
CA ASP A 686 5.94 -21.23 1.05
C ASP A 686 7.00 -22.00 0.26
N ILE A 687 7.32 -21.56 -0.96
CA ILE A 687 8.30 -22.23 -1.80
C ILE A 687 9.72 -22.09 -1.25
N PHE A 688 10.04 -20.97 -0.62
CA PHE A 688 11.33 -20.75 0.01
C PHE A 688 11.55 -21.75 1.15
N LYS A 689 10.49 -22.06 1.92
CA LYS A 689 10.52 -23.09 2.98
C LYS A 689 10.86 -24.46 2.37
N HIS A 690 10.26 -24.78 1.22
CA HIS A 690 10.52 -26.02 0.52
C HIS A 690 11.94 -26.08 -0.08
N LEU A 691 12.44 -25.00 -0.67
CA LEU A 691 13.81 -24.93 -1.20
C LEU A 691 14.86 -25.09 -0.10
N LEU A 692 14.68 -24.45 1.07
CA LEU A 692 15.55 -24.70 2.22
C LEU A 692 15.51 -26.15 2.68
N LYS A 693 14.33 -26.79 2.67
CA LYS A 693 14.19 -28.21 2.96
C LYS A 693 14.97 -29.08 1.97
N CYS A 694 14.87 -28.81 0.67
CA CYS A 694 15.67 -29.52 -0.34
C CYS A 694 17.18 -29.37 -0.08
N ILE A 695 17.64 -28.17 0.28
CA ILE A 695 19.05 -27.91 0.59
C ILE A 695 19.49 -28.65 1.85
N ARG A 696 18.68 -28.63 2.91
CA ARG A 696 18.93 -29.37 4.15
C ARG A 696 19.04 -30.86 3.91
N ASP A 697 18.06 -31.42 3.22
CA ASP A 697 17.93 -32.86 3.03
C ASP A 697 19.04 -33.38 2.09
N THR A 698 19.60 -32.53 1.23
CA THR A 698 20.68 -32.89 0.30
C THR A 698 22.07 -32.68 0.88
N ASN A 699 22.28 -31.60 1.64
CA ASN A 699 23.60 -31.17 2.12
C ASN A 699 23.70 -31.21 3.65
N SER A 700 23.07 -32.20 4.29
CA SER A 700 22.84 -32.26 5.74
C SER A 700 24.10 -32.12 6.60
N SER A 701 25.28 -32.50 6.07
CA SER A 701 26.56 -32.48 6.79
C SER A 701 27.21 -31.11 6.91
N ILE A 702 26.93 -30.19 5.99
CA ILE A 702 27.45 -28.80 5.99
C ILE A 702 26.32 -27.77 6.08
N TYR A 703 25.06 -28.22 6.08
CA TYR A 703 23.88 -27.37 6.05
C TYR A 703 23.92 -26.28 7.11
N GLU A 704 24.33 -26.61 8.34
CA GLU A 704 24.37 -25.67 9.45
C GLU A 704 25.37 -24.52 9.22
N ASP A 705 26.45 -24.77 8.48
CA ASP A 705 27.49 -23.78 8.20
C ASP A 705 27.07 -22.82 7.07
N ILE A 706 26.36 -23.34 6.05
CA ILE A 706 25.90 -22.56 4.88
C ILE A 706 24.54 -21.88 5.08
N LEU A 707 23.73 -22.36 6.03
CA LEU A 707 22.35 -21.94 6.24
C LEU A 707 22.17 -20.42 6.41
N PRO A 708 22.98 -19.70 7.23
CA PRO A 708 22.79 -18.26 7.40
C PRO A 708 22.85 -17.46 6.10
N THR A 709 23.76 -17.84 5.20
CA THR A 709 23.97 -17.19 3.90
C THR A 709 22.82 -17.50 2.95
N ILE A 710 22.43 -18.77 2.85
CA ILE A 710 21.32 -19.22 1.99
C ILE A 710 19.98 -18.64 2.47
N SER A 711 19.72 -18.64 3.78
CA SER A 711 18.51 -18.04 4.36
C SER A 711 18.44 -16.55 4.08
N SER A 712 19.54 -15.82 4.21
CA SER A 712 19.57 -14.38 3.89
C SER A 712 19.21 -14.12 2.43
N TYR A 713 19.78 -14.89 1.51
CA TYR A 713 19.47 -14.79 0.08
C TYR A 713 18.01 -15.15 -0.24
N LEU A 714 17.48 -16.26 0.28
CA LEU A 714 16.08 -16.63 -0.01
C LEU A 714 15.09 -15.62 0.56
N LYS A 715 15.42 -15.00 1.68
CA LYS A 715 14.58 -13.94 2.29
C LYS A 715 14.60 -12.65 1.48
N SER A 716 15.71 -12.28 0.85
CA SER A 716 15.73 -11.13 -0.06
C SER A 716 14.85 -11.39 -1.29
N LYS A 717 14.84 -12.63 -1.81
CA LYS A 717 13.90 -13.03 -2.87
C LYS A 717 12.45 -13.06 -2.37
N GLU A 718 12.18 -13.54 -1.16
CA GLU A 718 10.82 -13.51 -0.58
C GLU A 718 10.32 -12.06 -0.40
N ALA A 719 11.18 -11.12 0.01
CA ALA A 719 10.84 -9.71 0.11
C ALA A 719 10.44 -9.09 -1.24
N SER A 720 11.01 -9.58 -2.35
CA SER A 720 10.67 -9.10 -3.70
C SER A 720 9.23 -9.44 -4.15
N ILE A 721 8.56 -10.38 -3.46
CA ILE A 721 7.15 -10.73 -3.71
C ILE A 721 6.17 -9.72 -3.09
N ASN A 722 6.65 -8.82 -2.21
CA ASN A 722 5.88 -7.72 -1.61
C ASN A 722 4.51 -8.16 -1.01
N GLY A 723 4.47 -9.31 -0.34
CA GLY A 723 3.26 -9.80 0.34
C GLY A 723 2.17 -10.38 -0.58
N GLN A 724 2.45 -10.62 -1.87
CA GLN A 724 1.51 -11.27 -2.79
C GLN A 724 1.44 -12.78 -2.53
N TYR A 725 0.33 -13.26 -1.99
CA TYR A 725 0.09 -14.68 -1.70
C TYR A 725 -0.64 -15.39 -2.84
N GLU A 726 0.09 -16.10 -3.69
CA GLU A 726 -0.48 -16.80 -4.84
C GLU A 726 -0.34 -18.32 -4.75
N LEU A 727 -1.41 -19.05 -5.10
CA LEU A 727 -1.40 -20.50 -5.22
C LEU A 727 -0.90 -20.96 -6.60
N LEU A 728 0.23 -21.66 -6.59
CA LEU A 728 0.92 -22.16 -7.76
C LEU A 728 0.85 -23.70 -7.80
N LEU A 729 0.90 -24.26 -9.00
CA LEU A 729 0.98 -25.71 -9.15
C LEU A 729 2.29 -26.19 -8.51
N PHE A 730 2.21 -27.22 -7.66
CA PHE A 730 3.36 -27.81 -7.02
C PHE A 730 4.08 -28.74 -8.02
N ASP A 731 5.08 -28.20 -8.71
CA ASP A 731 5.90 -28.97 -9.65
C ASP A 731 6.95 -29.78 -8.91
N LYS A 732 6.58 -31.01 -8.56
CA LYS A 732 7.47 -31.95 -7.87
C LYS A 732 8.73 -32.25 -8.68
N LYS A 733 8.62 -32.31 -10.01
CA LYS A 733 9.75 -32.65 -10.89
C LYS A 733 10.78 -31.52 -10.92
N ALA A 734 10.32 -30.28 -11.05
CA ALA A 734 11.19 -29.10 -10.97
C ALA A 734 11.99 -29.06 -9.65
N LEU A 735 11.35 -29.38 -8.53
CA LEU A 735 12.00 -29.43 -7.22
C LEU A 735 12.96 -30.62 -7.06
N GLU A 736 12.61 -31.79 -7.59
CA GLU A 736 13.51 -32.94 -7.62
C GLU A 736 14.74 -32.67 -8.49
N ASP A 737 14.59 -31.98 -9.61
CA ASP A 737 15.69 -31.60 -10.50
C ASP A 737 16.58 -30.53 -9.85
N PHE A 738 15.98 -29.53 -9.18
CA PHE A 738 16.73 -28.60 -8.33
C PHE A 738 17.54 -29.35 -7.26
N GLN A 739 16.90 -30.31 -6.56
CA GLN A 739 17.55 -31.10 -5.52
C GLN A 739 18.76 -31.89 -6.03
N LYS A 740 18.67 -32.46 -7.24
CA LYS A 740 19.81 -33.13 -7.90
C LYS A 740 20.93 -32.16 -8.23
N ASN A 741 20.60 -30.93 -8.66
CA ASN A 741 21.57 -29.93 -9.11
C ASN A 741 22.36 -29.28 -7.97
N ILE A 742 21.85 -29.31 -6.73
CA ILE A 742 22.53 -28.76 -5.55
C ILE A 742 23.37 -29.79 -4.77
N ALA A 743 23.47 -31.03 -5.27
CA ALA A 743 24.21 -32.09 -4.60
C ALA A 743 25.72 -31.82 -4.64
N LEU A 744 26.34 -31.80 -3.46
CA LEU A 744 27.79 -31.67 -3.29
C LEU A 744 28.43 -33.06 -3.12
N GLU A 745 29.62 -33.27 -3.66
CA GLU A 745 30.41 -34.48 -3.48
C GLU A 745 31.50 -34.26 -2.44
N LYS A 746 31.74 -35.27 -1.61
CA LYS A 746 32.81 -35.24 -0.63
C LYS A 746 34.04 -35.92 -1.21
N VAL A 747 35.11 -35.15 -1.46
CA VAL A 747 36.39 -35.63 -1.96
C VAL A 747 37.46 -35.32 -0.92
N GLU A 748 38.20 -36.34 -0.46
CA GLU A 748 39.29 -36.21 0.52
C GLU A 748 38.92 -35.48 1.83
N GLY A 749 37.66 -35.59 2.25
CA GLY A 749 37.17 -34.92 3.46
C GLY A 749 36.53 -33.55 3.22
N GLN A 750 36.71 -32.99 2.03
CA GLN A 750 36.25 -31.66 1.63
C GLN A 750 35.03 -31.74 0.71
N TYR A 751 34.16 -30.72 0.73
CA TYR A 751 32.95 -30.69 -0.08
C TYR A 751 33.15 -29.87 -1.36
N TYR A 752 32.95 -30.52 -2.51
CA TYR A 752 33.06 -29.91 -3.83
C TYR A 752 31.76 -30.05 -4.64
N PRO A 753 31.31 -29.01 -5.34
CA PRO A 753 30.32 -29.12 -6.40
C PRO A 753 30.74 -30.14 -7.47
N LYS A 754 29.78 -30.90 -8.01
CA LYS A 754 30.03 -31.87 -9.09
C LYS A 754 30.62 -31.24 -10.36
N ASN A 755 30.40 -29.94 -10.58
CA ASN A 755 30.89 -29.16 -11.72
C ASN A 755 31.27 -27.75 -11.27
N LEU A 756 32.53 -27.31 -11.41
CA LEU A 756 32.99 -25.97 -11.00
C LEU A 756 33.82 -25.28 -12.08
N HIS A 757 33.44 -24.04 -12.42
CA HIS A 757 34.30 -23.04 -13.07
C HIS A 757 34.43 -21.86 -12.08
N GLY A 758 35.54 -21.78 -11.34
CA GLY A 758 35.61 -21.10 -10.04
C GLY A 758 36.00 -19.62 -10.03
N LYS A 759 35.42 -18.74 -10.87
CA LYS A 759 35.72 -17.29 -10.78
C LYS A 759 34.50 -16.38 -10.94
N GLU A 760 33.67 -16.59 -11.97
CA GLU A 760 32.47 -15.77 -12.20
C GLU A 760 31.43 -15.92 -11.07
N GLU A 761 31.27 -17.12 -10.52
CA GLU A 761 30.35 -17.39 -9.41
C GLU A 761 30.78 -16.71 -8.10
N PHE A 762 32.10 -16.51 -7.90
CA PHE A 762 32.63 -15.79 -6.74
C PHE A 762 32.39 -14.28 -6.87
N GLU A 763 32.59 -13.73 -8.06
CA GLU A 763 32.35 -12.30 -8.35
C GLU A 763 30.85 -11.95 -8.26
N ARG A 764 29.95 -12.80 -8.77
CA ARG A 764 28.49 -12.62 -8.64
C ARG A 764 27.99 -12.66 -7.20
N LEU A 765 28.57 -13.52 -6.36
CA LEU A 765 28.23 -13.55 -4.92
C LEU A 765 28.62 -12.24 -4.22
N MET A 766 29.75 -11.63 -4.62
CA MET A 766 30.18 -10.34 -4.08
C MET A 766 29.25 -9.19 -4.50
N GLU A 767 28.68 -9.22 -5.72
CA GLU A 767 27.64 -8.26 -6.13
C GLU A 767 26.40 -8.38 -5.24
N VAL A 768 25.88 -9.60 -5.04
CA VAL A 768 24.70 -9.85 -4.20
C VAL A 768 24.94 -9.44 -2.73
N ILE A 769 26.12 -9.68 -2.18
CA ILE A 769 26.46 -9.29 -0.79
C ILE A 769 26.61 -7.77 -0.66
N ASN A 770 27.17 -7.09 -1.66
CA ASN A 770 27.30 -5.63 -1.66
C ASN A 770 25.95 -4.94 -1.81
N ASP A 771 25.03 -5.48 -2.61
CA ASP A 771 23.65 -4.98 -2.72
C ASP A 771 22.87 -5.16 -1.42
N LEU A 772 23.21 -6.17 -0.62
CA LEU A 772 22.62 -6.44 0.70
C LEU A 772 23.30 -5.64 1.84
N ALA A 773 24.39 -4.91 1.58
CA ALA A 773 25.20 -4.26 2.62
C ALA A 773 24.56 -2.98 3.21
N GLU A 774 23.57 -2.39 2.54
CA GLU A 774 22.81 -1.24 3.06
C GLU A 774 21.68 -1.65 4.02
N ASP A 775 21.36 -2.95 4.14
CA ASP A 775 20.37 -3.48 5.09
C ASP A 775 20.99 -3.64 6.51
N PRO A 776 20.44 -2.99 7.55
CA PRO A 776 20.94 -3.09 8.93
C PRO A 776 21.03 -4.52 9.49
N GLU A 777 20.21 -5.48 9.03
CA GLU A 777 20.24 -6.88 9.49
C GLU A 777 21.34 -7.72 8.80
N CYS A 778 21.67 -7.39 7.55
CA CYS A 778 22.78 -7.97 6.79
C CYS A 778 24.16 -7.51 7.28
N GLN A 779 24.22 -6.47 8.12
CA GLN A 779 25.45 -6.07 8.81
C GLN A 779 26.05 -7.22 9.63
N SER A 780 25.26 -8.18 10.12
CA SER A 780 25.79 -9.36 10.82
C SER A 780 26.61 -10.27 9.90
N VAL A 781 26.18 -10.45 8.64
CA VAL A 781 26.90 -11.17 7.59
C VAL A 781 28.13 -10.38 7.19
N ALA A 782 27.99 -9.07 6.91
CA ALA A 782 29.10 -8.19 6.60
C ALA A 782 30.12 -8.03 7.75
N LYS A 783 29.71 -8.19 9.01
CA LYS A 783 30.57 -8.15 10.21
C LYS A 783 31.29 -9.47 10.46
N ASN A 784 30.72 -10.59 10.03
CA ASN A 784 31.40 -11.89 9.99
C ASN A 784 32.39 -11.97 8.83
N VAL A 785 32.09 -11.33 7.70
CA VAL A 785 32.92 -11.32 6.46
C VAL A 785 33.98 -10.19 6.47
N GLY A 786 33.65 -9.06 7.09
CA GLY A 786 34.44 -7.81 7.07
C GLY A 786 35.84 -7.85 7.71
N PRO A 787 36.12 -8.67 8.74
CA PRO A 787 37.48 -8.89 9.22
C PRO A 787 38.39 -9.58 8.20
N TYR A 788 37.82 -10.37 7.28
CA TYR A 788 38.55 -11.16 6.29
C TYR A 788 38.72 -10.40 4.97
N LEU A 789 37.76 -9.53 4.60
CA LEU A 789 37.89 -8.59 3.47
C LEU A 789 39.03 -7.58 3.64
N ARG A 790 39.42 -7.26 4.89
CA ARG A 790 40.52 -6.33 5.19
C ARG A 790 41.91 -6.97 5.15
N ARG A 791 42.02 -8.29 4.99
CA ARG A 791 43.29 -9.02 4.92
C ARG A 791 43.45 -9.63 3.54
N SER A 792 43.78 -8.79 2.57
CA SER A 792 44.17 -9.17 1.21
C SER A 792 45.61 -9.72 1.18
N ASP A 793 45.90 -10.75 1.97
CA ASP A 793 47.17 -11.50 1.91
C ASP A 793 46.88 -12.97 1.53
N PRO A 794 47.23 -13.39 0.30
CA PRO A 794 47.09 -14.77 -0.17
C PRO A 794 47.94 -15.81 0.59
N SER A 795 48.84 -15.38 1.48
CA SER A 795 49.85 -16.26 2.11
C SER A 795 49.48 -16.76 3.52
N VAL A 796 48.36 -16.34 4.10
CA VAL A 796 47.91 -16.88 5.38
C VAL A 796 47.14 -18.17 5.11
N ALA A 797 47.66 -19.30 5.58
CA ALA A 797 47.02 -20.62 5.50
C ALA A 797 45.53 -20.51 5.87
N PHE A 798 44.68 -20.64 4.84
CA PHE A 798 43.24 -20.60 4.98
C PHE A 798 42.78 -21.78 5.84
N ASP A 799 41.91 -21.52 6.80
CA ASP A 799 41.15 -22.58 7.47
C ASP A 799 40.27 -23.24 6.40
N GLY A 800 40.66 -24.44 5.94
CA GLY A 800 40.06 -25.11 4.78
C GLY A 800 38.53 -25.23 4.88
N ASN A 801 38.02 -25.35 6.10
CA ASN A 801 36.60 -25.47 6.40
C ASN A 801 35.78 -24.20 6.04
N PHE A 802 36.40 -23.01 6.09
CA PHE A 802 35.74 -21.74 5.75
C PHE A 802 35.55 -21.58 4.23
N TYR A 803 36.59 -21.89 3.45
CA TYR A 803 36.56 -21.80 1.98
C TYR A 803 35.59 -22.82 1.38
N GLU A 804 35.53 -24.03 1.95
CA GLU A 804 34.57 -25.07 1.58
C GLU A 804 33.11 -24.63 1.81
N THR A 805 32.80 -24.12 3.00
CA THR A 805 31.46 -23.61 3.34
C THR A 805 31.04 -22.47 2.42
N TRP A 806 31.98 -21.59 2.06
CA TRP A 806 31.71 -20.44 1.20
C TRP A 806 31.45 -20.84 -0.25
N ASN A 807 32.29 -21.71 -0.82
CA ASN A 807 32.09 -22.22 -2.18
C ASN A 807 30.79 -23.01 -2.31
N ALA A 808 30.45 -23.82 -1.29
CA ALA A 808 29.17 -24.50 -1.23
C ALA A 808 27.99 -23.51 -1.20
N SER A 809 28.08 -22.44 -0.40
CA SER A 809 27.04 -21.39 -0.34
C SER A 809 26.89 -20.68 -1.69
N ALA A 810 28.00 -20.27 -2.32
CA ALA A 810 28.03 -19.61 -3.63
C ALA A 810 27.40 -20.47 -4.72
N PHE A 811 27.78 -21.75 -4.78
CA PHE A 811 27.25 -22.70 -5.73
C PHE A 811 25.74 -22.88 -5.58
N ILE A 812 25.25 -23.07 -4.35
CA ILE A 812 23.82 -23.26 -4.08
C ILE A 812 23.02 -22.00 -4.42
N ILE A 813 23.53 -20.81 -4.09
CA ILE A 813 22.92 -19.53 -4.51
C ILE A 813 22.86 -19.43 -6.03
N GLY A 814 23.93 -19.80 -6.74
CA GLY A 814 23.93 -19.84 -8.20
C GLY A 814 22.87 -20.81 -8.78
N GLN A 815 22.66 -21.97 -8.15
CA GLN A 815 21.56 -22.88 -8.54
C GLN A 815 20.19 -22.29 -8.24
N LEU A 816 20.03 -21.58 -7.12
CA LEU A 816 18.78 -20.89 -6.77
C LEU A 816 18.45 -19.78 -7.77
N ASP A 817 19.41 -18.96 -8.19
CA ASP A 817 19.18 -17.94 -9.22
C ASP A 817 18.76 -18.60 -10.55
N ARG A 818 19.47 -19.65 -11.00
CA ARG A 818 19.08 -20.41 -12.21
C ARG A 818 17.68 -20.98 -12.09
N PHE A 819 17.34 -21.49 -10.92
CA PHE A 819 16.02 -22.01 -10.62
C PHE A 819 14.94 -20.92 -10.77
N PHE A 820 15.14 -19.75 -10.15
CA PHE A 820 14.19 -18.65 -10.26
C PHE A 820 14.13 -18.00 -11.65
N VAL A 821 15.21 -18.03 -12.42
CA VAL A 821 15.21 -17.63 -13.84
C VAL A 821 14.40 -18.61 -14.68
N THR A 822 14.50 -19.91 -14.38
CA THR A 822 13.76 -20.98 -15.08
C THR A 822 12.28 -20.98 -14.70
N TYR A 823 11.97 -20.68 -13.44
CA TYR A 823 10.62 -20.67 -12.87
C TYR A 823 10.23 -19.28 -12.33
N PRO A 824 10.19 -18.22 -13.17
CA PRO A 824 9.97 -16.84 -12.73
C PRO A 824 8.59 -16.62 -12.12
N GLN A 825 7.61 -17.47 -12.45
CA GLN A 825 6.27 -17.46 -11.90
C GLN A 825 6.21 -17.73 -10.39
N TRP A 826 7.32 -18.16 -9.77
CA TRP A 826 7.41 -18.34 -8.31
C TRP A 826 7.88 -17.07 -7.59
N LEU A 827 8.41 -16.07 -8.31
CA LEU A 827 8.82 -14.77 -7.78
C LEU A 827 7.93 -13.61 -8.24
N LYS A 828 7.25 -13.74 -9.38
CA LYS A 828 6.37 -12.72 -9.94
C LYS A 828 4.92 -13.10 -9.65
N GLY A 829 4.13 -12.18 -9.09
CA GLY A 829 2.68 -12.32 -9.07
C GLY A 829 2.12 -12.44 -10.50
N LYS A 830 0.96 -13.06 -10.65
CA LYS A 830 0.29 -13.20 -11.95
C LYS A 830 0.15 -11.81 -12.60
N PRO A 831 0.56 -11.63 -13.86
CA PRO A 831 0.18 -10.43 -14.61
C PRO A 831 -1.35 -10.31 -14.65
N GLU A 832 -1.90 -9.09 -14.68
CA GLU A 832 -3.35 -8.83 -14.79
C GLU A 832 -3.98 -9.46 -16.07
N SER A 833 -3.17 -9.95 -17.00
CA SER A 833 -3.59 -10.79 -18.13
C SER A 833 -2.70 -12.03 -18.27
N VAL A 834 -3.28 -13.23 -18.17
CA VAL A 834 -2.58 -14.49 -18.44
C VAL A 834 -2.87 -14.92 -19.88
N GLN A 835 -1.81 -15.23 -20.65
CA GLN A 835 -1.93 -15.97 -21.91
C GLN A 835 -2.30 -17.44 -21.60
N SER A 836 -3.23 -17.99 -22.37
CA SER A 836 -3.79 -19.34 -22.24
C SER A 836 -2.76 -20.42 -21.94
N SER A 837 -2.99 -21.20 -20.88
CA SER A 837 -2.36 -22.52 -20.72
C SER A 837 -3.02 -23.53 -21.67
N GLU A 838 -2.23 -24.44 -22.23
CA GLU A 838 -2.65 -25.45 -23.21
C GLU A 838 -3.69 -26.47 -22.67
N ASN A 839 -4.05 -26.41 -21.37
CA ASN A 839 -4.86 -27.43 -20.69
C ASN A 839 -6.30 -27.02 -20.32
N GLY A 840 -6.80 -25.87 -20.78
CA GLY A 840 -8.23 -25.52 -20.67
C GLY A 840 -8.80 -25.27 -19.26
N ILE A 841 -7.98 -25.26 -18.20
CA ILE A 841 -8.37 -24.90 -16.82
C ILE A 841 -7.67 -23.59 -16.46
N GLN A 842 -8.43 -22.54 -16.16
CA GLN A 842 -7.91 -21.16 -16.17
C GLN A 842 -8.05 -20.41 -14.83
N ALA A 843 -9.10 -20.65 -14.03
CA ALA A 843 -9.31 -19.96 -12.75
C ALA A 843 -8.92 -20.84 -11.55
N LYS A 844 -8.23 -20.30 -10.52
CA LYS A 844 -7.85 -21.04 -9.31
C LYS A 844 -8.49 -20.41 -8.08
N VAL A 845 -9.40 -21.10 -7.41
CA VAL A 845 -10.19 -20.54 -6.31
C VAL A 845 -10.08 -21.43 -5.07
N ARG A 846 -9.86 -20.84 -3.90
CA ARG A 846 -9.84 -21.59 -2.64
C ARG A 846 -11.23 -22.03 -2.24
N LEU A 847 -11.36 -23.32 -1.98
CA LEU A 847 -12.50 -23.94 -1.34
C LEU A 847 -12.18 -24.14 0.14
N PHE A 848 -12.71 -23.26 0.98
CA PHE A 848 -12.56 -23.36 2.42
C PHE A 848 -13.40 -24.52 2.95
N VAL A 849 -12.79 -25.34 3.80
CA VAL A 849 -13.45 -26.47 4.43
C VAL A 849 -13.37 -26.33 5.93
N ASP A 850 -14.54 -26.34 6.57
CA ASP A 850 -14.67 -26.29 8.02
C ASP A 850 -15.72 -27.32 8.49
N GLY A 851 -15.22 -28.49 8.92
CA GLY A 851 -16.06 -29.64 9.18
C GLY A 851 -16.87 -30.03 7.94
N ASP A 852 -18.19 -29.96 8.05
CA ASP A 852 -19.12 -30.29 6.96
C ASP A 852 -19.39 -29.11 6.01
N ARG A 853 -18.95 -27.89 6.39
CA ARG A 853 -19.18 -26.67 5.60
C ARG A 853 -18.11 -26.49 4.54
N LYS A 854 -18.54 -26.09 3.35
CA LYS A 854 -17.71 -25.82 2.18
C LYS A 854 -18.14 -24.50 1.59
N PHE A 855 -17.23 -23.54 1.48
CA PHE A 855 -17.54 -22.20 0.99
C PHE A 855 -16.31 -21.56 0.33
N ILE A 856 -16.53 -20.47 -0.39
CA ILE A 856 -15.46 -19.73 -1.09
C ILE A 856 -15.57 -18.24 -0.78
N LEU A 857 -14.54 -17.47 -1.13
CA LEU A 857 -14.62 -16.01 -1.17
C LEU A 857 -15.19 -15.56 -2.53
N VAL A 858 -16.26 -14.76 -2.51
CA VAL A 858 -16.96 -14.32 -3.73
C VAL A 858 -16.04 -13.48 -4.63
N TRP A 859 -15.32 -12.54 -4.03
CA TRP A 859 -14.38 -11.68 -4.75
C TRP A 859 -13.17 -12.45 -5.31
N GLU A 860 -12.69 -13.47 -4.60
CA GLU A 860 -11.62 -14.34 -5.12
C GLU A 860 -12.09 -15.12 -6.35
N LEU A 861 -13.31 -15.66 -6.31
CA LEU A 861 -13.92 -16.32 -7.46
C LEU A 861 -14.04 -15.37 -8.65
N GLN A 862 -14.62 -14.19 -8.44
CA GLN A 862 -14.82 -13.21 -9.50
C GLN A 862 -13.49 -12.78 -10.13
N LEU A 863 -12.49 -12.46 -9.30
CA LEU A 863 -11.17 -12.05 -9.76
C LEU A 863 -10.48 -13.15 -10.59
N GLU A 864 -10.55 -14.39 -10.13
CA GLU A 864 -9.90 -15.51 -10.81
C GLU A 864 -10.65 -15.92 -12.09
N MET A 865 -11.98 -15.81 -12.11
CA MET A 865 -12.78 -15.95 -13.34
C MET A 865 -12.46 -14.85 -14.36
N TYR A 866 -12.36 -13.59 -13.90
CA TYR A 866 -11.98 -12.46 -14.75
C TYR A 866 -10.57 -12.67 -15.37
N ARG A 867 -9.58 -13.05 -14.54
CA ARG A 867 -8.23 -13.39 -15.00
C ARG A 867 -8.21 -14.54 -16.00
N ALA A 868 -9.15 -15.47 -15.84
CA ALA A 868 -9.38 -16.60 -16.73
C ALA A 868 -10.20 -16.26 -17.98
N ARG A 869 -10.67 -15.01 -18.16
CA ARG A 869 -11.59 -14.61 -19.25
C ARG A 869 -12.88 -15.42 -19.28
N LEU A 870 -13.34 -15.87 -18.12
CA LEU A 870 -14.66 -16.48 -17.96
C LEU A 870 -15.70 -15.39 -17.73
N ASP A 871 -16.93 -15.62 -18.21
CA ASP A 871 -18.05 -14.71 -17.95
C ASP A 871 -18.36 -14.62 -16.45
N THR A 872 -18.22 -13.41 -15.90
CA THR A 872 -18.45 -13.10 -14.48
C THR A 872 -19.84 -12.55 -14.19
N SER A 873 -20.69 -12.29 -15.20
CA SER A 873 -21.99 -11.61 -15.04
C SER A 873 -22.85 -12.20 -13.92
N SER A 874 -22.99 -13.53 -13.90
CA SER A 874 -23.77 -14.26 -12.88
C SER A 874 -23.25 -14.12 -11.45
N ILE A 875 -21.95 -13.85 -11.29
CA ILE A 875 -21.32 -13.63 -9.97
C ILE A 875 -21.31 -12.14 -9.63
N GLN A 876 -21.19 -11.26 -10.63
CA GLN A 876 -21.17 -9.82 -10.46
C GLN A 876 -22.45 -9.32 -9.80
N ASP A 877 -23.62 -9.81 -10.23
CA ASP A 877 -24.90 -9.49 -9.60
C ASP A 877 -24.97 -9.95 -8.14
N THR A 878 -24.26 -11.04 -7.79
CA THR A 878 -24.16 -11.52 -6.40
C THR A 878 -23.14 -10.70 -5.61
N ALA A 879 -22.07 -10.22 -6.23
CA ALA A 879 -20.97 -9.51 -5.59
C ALA A 879 -21.20 -8.01 -5.39
N ILE A 880 -22.16 -7.40 -6.10
CA ILE A 880 -22.50 -5.98 -5.97
C ILE A 880 -22.91 -5.67 -4.52
N GLY A 881 -22.21 -4.73 -3.89
CA GLY A 881 -22.43 -4.32 -2.50
C GLY A 881 -21.88 -5.28 -1.43
N MET A 882 -21.26 -6.41 -1.82
CA MET A 882 -20.63 -7.32 -0.86
C MET A 882 -19.22 -6.87 -0.48
N SER A 883 -18.86 -7.07 0.79
CA SER A 883 -17.49 -6.85 1.25
C SER A 883 -16.50 -7.78 0.53
N LYS A 884 -15.22 -7.37 0.42
CA LYS A 884 -14.17 -8.19 -0.22
C LYS A 884 -13.94 -9.56 0.43
N ILE A 885 -14.34 -9.70 1.70
CA ILE A 885 -14.21 -10.93 2.47
C ILE A 885 -15.50 -11.75 2.44
N ALA A 886 -16.53 -11.34 1.70
CA ALA A 886 -17.81 -12.04 1.62
C ALA A 886 -17.63 -13.48 1.15
N THR A 887 -18.38 -14.38 1.79
CA THR A 887 -18.31 -15.81 1.54
C THR A 887 -19.65 -16.35 1.05
N VAL A 888 -19.61 -17.31 0.15
CA VAL A 888 -20.80 -17.99 -0.39
C VAL A 888 -20.66 -19.51 -0.25
N ASP A 889 -21.76 -20.19 0.07
CA ASP A 889 -21.77 -21.65 0.19
C ASP A 889 -21.42 -22.30 -1.16
N PHE A 890 -20.60 -23.35 -1.13
CA PHE A 890 -20.16 -24.02 -2.34
C PHE A 890 -21.33 -24.61 -3.14
N LYS A 891 -22.44 -25.00 -2.51
CA LYS A 891 -23.64 -25.48 -3.22
C LYS A 891 -24.31 -24.38 -4.03
N GLU A 892 -24.33 -23.15 -3.51
CA GLU A 892 -24.87 -21.99 -4.24
C GLU A 892 -23.99 -21.68 -5.45
N VAL A 893 -22.67 -21.74 -5.28
CA VAL A 893 -21.69 -21.59 -6.38
C VAL A 893 -21.92 -22.62 -7.47
N VAL A 894 -22.14 -23.89 -7.11
CA VAL A 894 -22.46 -24.96 -8.07
C VAL A 894 -23.74 -24.63 -8.85
N GLY A 895 -24.77 -24.12 -8.17
CA GLY A 895 -26.02 -23.70 -8.80
C GLY A 895 -25.84 -22.53 -9.77
N VAL A 896 -25.06 -21.51 -9.40
CA VAL A 896 -24.85 -20.30 -10.20
C VAL A 896 -23.92 -20.55 -11.40
N LEU A 897 -22.85 -21.32 -11.22
CA LEU A 897 -21.84 -21.53 -12.26
C LEU A 897 -22.21 -22.66 -13.22
N GLY A 898 -22.93 -23.69 -12.75
CA GLY A 898 -23.37 -24.82 -13.58
C GLY A 898 -22.20 -25.47 -14.33
N PRO A 899 -22.26 -25.64 -15.66
CA PRO A 899 -21.18 -26.24 -16.45
C PRO A 899 -19.84 -25.50 -16.35
N ARG A 900 -19.83 -24.19 -16.02
CA ARG A 900 -18.60 -23.39 -15.93
C ARG A 900 -17.67 -23.86 -14.82
N MET A 901 -18.19 -24.64 -13.86
CA MET A 901 -17.39 -25.32 -12.82
C MET A 901 -16.24 -26.15 -13.42
N ASP A 902 -16.40 -26.69 -14.64
CA ASP A 902 -15.34 -27.47 -15.30
C ASP A 902 -14.11 -26.62 -15.71
N TYR A 903 -14.20 -25.28 -15.72
CA TYR A 903 -13.08 -24.38 -16.04
C TYR A 903 -12.37 -23.79 -14.80
N ILE A 904 -12.87 -24.11 -13.60
CA ILE A 904 -12.35 -23.59 -12.34
C ILE A 904 -11.71 -24.72 -11.54
N GLU A 905 -10.49 -24.48 -11.07
CA GLU A 905 -9.80 -25.36 -10.15
C GLU A 905 -10.06 -24.91 -8.70
N PHE A 906 -10.83 -25.71 -7.97
CA PHE A 906 -11.12 -25.47 -6.55
C PHE A 906 -10.06 -26.11 -5.66
N ILE A 907 -9.26 -25.28 -4.99
CA ILE A 907 -8.15 -25.69 -4.13
C ILE A 907 -8.66 -25.85 -2.70
N VAL A 908 -8.69 -27.09 -2.20
CA VAL A 908 -9.20 -27.43 -0.87
C VAL A 908 -8.29 -26.84 0.20
N THR A 909 -8.82 -25.89 0.96
CA THR A 909 -8.11 -25.11 1.98
C THR A 909 -8.78 -25.35 3.34
N PRO A 910 -8.26 -26.29 4.16
CA PRO A 910 -8.84 -26.56 5.47
C PRO A 910 -8.61 -25.39 6.43
N ILE A 911 -9.62 -25.07 7.26
CA ILE A 911 -9.46 -24.10 8.34
C ILE A 911 -8.72 -24.77 9.50
N ASN A 912 -7.42 -24.48 9.61
CA ASN A 912 -6.59 -24.92 10.71
C ASN A 912 -6.89 -24.11 11.98
N ARG A 913 -6.83 -24.75 13.14
CA ARG A 913 -7.11 -24.12 14.43
C ARG A 913 -6.08 -24.54 15.46
N SER A 914 -5.58 -23.58 16.23
CA SER A 914 -4.86 -23.87 17.48
C SER A 914 -5.86 -23.83 18.65
N THR A 915 -5.45 -24.30 19.83
CA THR A 915 -6.35 -24.31 21.00
C THR A 915 -6.77 -22.91 21.45
N GLN A 916 -5.87 -21.92 21.41
CA GLN A 916 -6.10 -20.61 22.05
C GLN A 916 -6.07 -19.41 21.11
N ARG A 917 -5.43 -19.53 19.95
CA ARG A 917 -5.27 -18.44 18.99
C ARG A 917 -5.82 -18.80 17.62
N ALA A 918 -6.45 -17.85 16.96
CA ALA A 918 -6.88 -18.06 15.59
C ALA A 918 -5.67 -18.21 14.65
N VAL A 919 -5.70 -19.20 13.76
CA VAL A 919 -4.71 -19.31 12.68
C VAL A 919 -5.11 -18.36 11.57
N LEU A 920 -4.15 -17.60 11.06
CA LEU A 920 -4.39 -16.57 10.07
C LEU A 920 -4.49 -17.17 8.67
N ILE A 921 -5.31 -16.54 7.82
CA ILE A 921 -5.56 -16.99 6.45
C ILE A 921 -5.25 -15.83 5.51
N PRO A 922 -4.35 -15.98 4.52
CA PRO A 922 -4.06 -14.90 3.58
C PRO A 922 -5.30 -14.42 2.81
N SER A 923 -5.45 -13.11 2.65
CA SER A 923 -6.45 -12.44 1.82
C SER A 923 -5.90 -12.10 0.44
N ILE A 924 -6.78 -11.79 -0.51
CA ILE A 924 -6.41 -11.32 -1.86
C ILE A 924 -5.80 -9.90 -1.85
N ASP A 925 -6.04 -9.12 -0.80
CA ASP A 925 -5.53 -7.74 -0.65
C ASP A 925 -4.21 -7.68 0.14
N ASN A 926 -3.41 -8.76 0.15
CA ASN A 926 -2.16 -8.87 0.91
C ASN A 926 -2.29 -8.70 2.44
N ASN A 927 -3.51 -8.81 2.99
CA ASN A 927 -3.79 -8.84 4.43
C ASN A 927 -4.11 -10.27 4.91
N TYR A 928 -4.47 -10.44 6.18
CA TYR A 928 -4.89 -11.71 6.77
C TYR A 928 -6.35 -11.67 7.24
N LEU A 929 -7.00 -12.83 7.17
CA LEU A 929 -8.35 -13.11 7.62
C LEU A 929 -8.30 -14.00 8.87
N VAL A 930 -9.28 -13.81 9.74
CA VAL A 930 -9.50 -14.60 10.94
C VAL A 930 -10.92 -15.16 10.87
N PRO A 931 -11.18 -16.47 11.10
CA PRO A 931 -12.57 -16.94 11.18
C PRO A 931 -13.29 -16.25 12.34
N ALA A 932 -14.48 -15.69 12.06
CA ALA A 932 -15.19 -14.83 13.02
C ALA A 932 -15.53 -15.58 14.33
N SER A 933 -15.81 -16.88 14.26
CA SER A 933 -16.00 -17.73 15.45
C SER A 933 -14.74 -17.84 16.31
N GLU A 934 -13.55 -17.91 15.68
CA GLU A 934 -12.27 -17.99 16.39
C GLU A 934 -11.92 -16.67 17.05
N ALA A 935 -12.21 -15.55 16.39
CA ALA A 935 -12.03 -14.22 16.97
C ALA A 935 -12.82 -14.07 18.28
N LEU A 936 -14.10 -14.48 18.28
CA LEU A 936 -14.94 -14.44 19.48
C LEU A 936 -14.42 -15.39 20.57
N LEU A 937 -14.09 -16.64 20.22
CA LEU A 937 -13.59 -17.62 21.19
C LEU A 937 -12.27 -17.17 21.80
N GLU A 938 -11.34 -16.61 21.02
CA GLU A 938 -10.09 -16.05 21.53
C GLU A 938 -10.34 -14.92 22.54
N ILE A 939 -11.29 -14.02 22.24
CA ILE A 939 -11.70 -12.96 23.18
C ILE A 939 -12.26 -13.57 24.47
N LEU A 940 -13.20 -14.51 24.36
CA LEU A 940 -13.83 -15.15 25.51
C LEU A 940 -12.81 -15.89 26.37
N HIS A 941 -11.89 -16.67 25.76
CA HIS A 941 -10.80 -17.33 26.47
C HIS A 941 -9.91 -16.34 27.22
N ASN A 942 -9.63 -15.17 26.64
CA ASN A 942 -8.82 -14.15 27.29
C ASN A 942 -9.53 -13.53 28.50
N LEU A 943 -10.81 -13.18 28.36
CA LEU A 943 -11.61 -12.61 29.46
C LEU A 943 -11.84 -13.62 30.60
N ILE A 944 -12.10 -14.88 30.25
CA ILE A 944 -12.53 -15.94 31.17
C ILE A 944 -11.35 -16.66 31.79
N SER A 945 -10.47 -17.25 30.99
CA SER A 945 -9.43 -18.17 31.50
C SER A 945 -8.15 -17.42 31.85
N LEU A 946 -7.74 -16.44 31.03
CA LEU A 946 -6.48 -15.72 31.25
C LEU A 946 -6.63 -14.62 32.30
N LYS A 947 -7.62 -13.73 32.15
CA LYS A 947 -7.87 -12.64 33.10
C LYS A 947 -8.78 -13.01 34.27
N SER A 948 -9.47 -14.15 34.20
CA SER A 948 -10.37 -14.62 35.27
C SER A 948 -11.36 -13.53 35.72
N LEU A 949 -11.90 -12.75 34.78
CA LEU A 949 -12.71 -11.58 35.08
C LEU A 949 -14.05 -11.93 35.73
N PHE A 950 -14.53 -13.17 35.61
CA PHE A 950 -15.80 -13.60 36.19
C PHE A 950 -15.66 -14.24 37.60
N GLN A 951 -14.49 -14.18 38.25
CA GLN A 951 -14.35 -14.66 39.62
C GLN A 951 -14.94 -13.70 40.67
N GLU A 952 -15.93 -14.19 41.43
CA GLU A 952 -16.57 -13.51 42.56
C GLU A 952 -17.04 -12.07 42.22
N VAL A 953 -17.73 -11.94 41.09
CA VAL A 953 -18.25 -10.66 40.59
C VAL A 953 -19.61 -10.34 41.20
N HIS A 954 -19.80 -9.11 41.67
CA HIS A 954 -21.10 -8.62 42.13
C HIS A 954 -22.00 -8.27 40.93
N ARG A 955 -23.33 -8.33 41.13
CA ARG A 955 -24.32 -8.17 40.05
C ARG A 955 -24.17 -6.87 39.23
N GLN A 956 -23.73 -5.78 39.85
CA GLN A 956 -23.51 -4.49 39.19
C GLN A 956 -22.28 -4.53 38.25
N ASP A 957 -21.15 -5.09 38.70
CA ASP A 957 -19.93 -5.23 37.90
C ASP A 957 -20.08 -6.29 36.79
N LEU A 958 -20.95 -7.28 37.01
CA LEU A 958 -21.24 -8.32 36.03
C LEU A 958 -21.90 -7.75 34.76
N SER A 959 -22.74 -6.71 34.91
CA SER A 959 -23.34 -6.02 33.76
C SER A 959 -22.30 -5.33 32.88
N ALA A 960 -21.25 -4.77 33.49
CA ALA A 960 -20.16 -4.15 32.74
C ALA A 960 -19.38 -5.20 31.92
N LEU A 961 -19.12 -6.38 32.49
CA LEU A 961 -18.45 -7.47 31.77
C LEU A 961 -19.31 -7.99 30.61
N TYR A 962 -20.63 -8.12 30.80
CA TYR A 962 -21.52 -8.50 29.71
C TYR A 962 -21.54 -7.46 28.60
N SER A 963 -21.55 -6.16 28.92
CA SER A 963 -21.51 -5.10 27.89
C SER A 963 -20.23 -5.15 27.04
N VAL A 964 -19.11 -5.62 27.59
CA VAL A 964 -17.86 -5.82 26.84
C VAL A 964 -17.96 -7.01 25.91
N VAL A 965 -18.61 -8.10 26.34
CA VAL A 965 -18.87 -9.26 25.47
C VAL A 965 -19.86 -8.91 24.37
N GLU A 966 -20.92 -8.15 24.68
CA GLU A 966 -21.86 -7.63 23.68
C GLU A 966 -21.14 -6.73 22.66
N LEU A 967 -20.28 -5.83 23.11
CA LEU A 967 -19.44 -5.00 22.22
C LEU A 967 -18.57 -5.87 21.30
N ALA A 968 -17.98 -6.95 21.81
CA ALA A 968 -17.18 -7.87 20.99
C ALA A 968 -18.03 -8.58 19.93
N VAL A 969 -19.22 -9.06 20.31
CA VAL A 969 -20.14 -9.73 19.40
C VAL A 969 -20.64 -8.76 18.33
N ASP A 970 -21.13 -7.59 18.73
CA ASP A 970 -21.66 -6.58 17.81
C ASP A 970 -20.57 -6.11 16.84
N PHE A 971 -19.35 -5.86 17.32
CA PHE A 971 -18.23 -5.50 16.45
C PHE A 971 -17.91 -6.61 15.43
N ILE A 972 -17.87 -7.87 15.88
CA ILE A 972 -17.58 -8.99 14.97
C ILE A 972 -18.71 -9.14 13.95
N LEU A 973 -19.97 -9.02 14.33
CA LEU A 973 -21.11 -9.09 13.39
C LEU A 973 -21.04 -7.96 12.36
N GLU A 974 -20.79 -6.73 12.79
CA GLU A 974 -20.63 -5.56 11.91
C GLU A 974 -19.47 -5.76 10.91
N ASN A 975 -18.35 -6.34 11.35
CA ASN A 975 -17.14 -6.51 10.52
C ASN A 975 -17.02 -7.90 9.86
N SER A 976 -18.04 -8.76 9.97
CA SER A 976 -18.11 -10.08 9.31
C SER A 976 -19.47 -10.33 8.65
N GLN A 977 -20.20 -9.26 8.34
CA GLN A 977 -21.48 -9.36 7.66
C GLN A 977 -21.30 -10.06 6.30
N GLN A 978 -22.14 -11.06 6.02
CA GLN A 978 -22.07 -11.93 4.82
C GLN A 978 -20.73 -12.69 4.65
N SER A 979 -19.90 -12.74 5.69
CA SER A 979 -18.61 -13.43 5.66
C SER A 979 -18.48 -14.44 6.79
N TYR A 980 -17.72 -15.50 6.55
CA TYR A 980 -17.24 -16.40 7.60
C TYR A 980 -16.05 -15.81 8.39
N PHE A 981 -15.44 -14.75 7.87
CA PHE A 981 -14.20 -14.16 8.35
C PHE A 981 -14.40 -12.74 8.87
N ILE A 982 -13.43 -12.29 9.65
CA ILE A 982 -13.17 -10.90 9.99
C ILE A 982 -11.74 -10.57 9.54
N ASP A 983 -11.50 -9.35 9.10
CA ASP A 983 -10.15 -8.88 8.78
C ASP A 983 -9.26 -8.85 10.04
N HIS A 984 -8.00 -9.29 9.92
CA HIS A 984 -7.08 -9.35 11.04
C HIS A 984 -6.81 -7.98 11.67
N GLU A 985 -6.69 -6.90 10.88
CA GLU A 985 -6.49 -5.55 11.40
C GLU A 985 -7.70 -5.10 12.23
N LYS A 986 -8.91 -5.43 11.76
CA LYS A 986 -10.16 -5.18 12.51
C LYS A 986 -10.23 -5.98 13.80
N PHE A 987 -9.76 -7.21 13.79
CA PHE A 987 -9.66 -8.01 15.01
C PHE A 987 -8.65 -7.43 16.01
N GLU A 988 -7.50 -6.92 15.56
CA GLU A 988 -6.55 -6.21 16.42
C GLU A 988 -7.11 -4.89 16.98
N GLU A 989 -7.89 -4.16 16.18
CA GLU A 989 -8.62 -2.97 16.61
C GLU A 989 -9.60 -3.32 17.75
N LEU A 990 -10.40 -4.39 17.57
CA LEU A 990 -11.33 -4.86 18.58
C LEU A 990 -10.64 -5.23 19.90
N LYS A 991 -9.51 -5.96 19.83
CA LYS A 991 -8.76 -6.32 21.04
C LYS A 991 -8.33 -5.08 21.83
N LYS A 992 -7.89 -4.02 21.14
CA LYS A 992 -7.52 -2.75 21.80
C LYS A 992 -8.74 -2.06 22.42
N GLU A 993 -9.89 -2.09 21.74
CA GLU A 993 -11.11 -1.44 22.23
C GLU A 993 -11.69 -2.14 23.46
N ILE A 994 -11.69 -3.47 23.48
CA ILE A 994 -12.10 -4.27 24.64
C ILE A 994 -11.29 -3.88 25.89
N TRP A 995 -9.97 -3.72 25.76
CA TRP A 995 -9.13 -3.32 26.89
C TRP A 995 -9.47 -1.92 27.41
N LYS A 996 -9.77 -0.97 26.53
CA LYS A 996 -10.17 0.39 26.93
C LYS A 996 -11.51 0.38 27.67
N GLU A 997 -12.50 -0.34 27.16
CA GLU A 997 -13.82 -0.40 27.80
C GLU A 997 -13.78 -1.16 29.13
N LEU A 998 -12.94 -2.20 29.26
CA LEU A 998 -12.69 -2.84 30.55
C LEU A 998 -12.02 -1.89 31.55
N ALA A 999 -11.01 -1.14 31.14
CA ALA A 999 -10.32 -0.18 32.00
C ALA A 999 -11.25 0.92 32.50
N LYS A 1000 -12.23 1.31 31.68
CA LYS A 1000 -13.21 2.35 31.98
C LYS A 1000 -14.36 1.86 32.85
N ASN A 1001 -14.95 0.70 32.52
CA ASN A 1001 -16.21 0.25 33.11
C ASN A 1001 -16.03 -0.83 34.19
N ALA A 1002 -14.90 -1.54 34.20
CA ALA A 1002 -14.61 -2.60 35.18
C ALA A 1002 -13.18 -2.52 35.79
N PRO A 1003 -12.64 -1.33 36.16
CA PRO A 1003 -11.26 -1.20 36.65
C PRO A 1003 -11.00 -2.01 37.92
N LYS A 1004 -11.96 -2.02 38.87
CA LYS A 1004 -11.87 -2.82 40.09
C LYS A 1004 -11.72 -4.30 39.81
N GLN A 1005 -12.36 -4.79 38.75
CA GLN A 1005 -12.28 -6.20 38.39
C GLN A 1005 -10.95 -6.53 37.69
N LEU A 1006 -10.34 -5.58 36.98
CA LEU A 1006 -8.98 -5.74 36.44
C LEU A 1006 -7.92 -5.79 37.56
N GLU A 1007 -8.05 -4.94 38.58
CA GLU A 1007 -7.10 -4.84 39.69
C GLU A 1007 -7.28 -5.93 40.76
N LYS A 1008 -8.46 -6.56 40.81
CA LYS A 1008 -8.78 -7.58 41.81
C LYS A 1008 -7.89 -8.80 41.67
N LYS A 1009 -7.16 -9.13 42.74
CA LYS A 1009 -6.39 -10.37 42.89
C LYS A 1009 -7.29 -11.60 42.68
N LYS A 1010 -6.92 -12.45 41.72
CA LYS A 1010 -7.66 -13.65 41.35
C LYS A 1010 -7.19 -14.86 42.15
N ARG A 1011 -8.10 -15.81 42.38
CA ARG A 1011 -7.75 -17.13 42.91
C ARG A 1011 -7.26 -18.00 41.77
N GLU A 1012 -6.24 -18.78 42.06
CA GLU A 1012 -5.67 -19.72 41.11
C GLU A 1012 -6.40 -21.06 41.15
N VAL A 1013 -6.47 -21.72 40.00
CA VAL A 1013 -6.95 -23.10 39.89
C VAL A 1013 -5.97 -24.02 40.61
N GLN A 1014 -6.48 -24.90 41.48
CA GLN A 1014 -5.59 -25.85 42.19
C GLN A 1014 -5.04 -26.90 41.22
N ASP A 1015 -3.81 -27.33 41.49
CA ASP A 1015 -3.17 -28.36 40.69
C ASP A 1015 -3.87 -29.70 40.87
N VAL A 1016 -4.16 -30.34 39.73
CA VAL A 1016 -4.73 -31.67 39.68
C VAL A 1016 -3.62 -32.69 39.88
N GLY A 1017 -3.84 -33.61 40.83
CA GLY A 1017 -2.88 -34.69 41.12
C GLY A 1017 -2.74 -35.71 39.99
N GLN A 1018 -1.86 -36.70 40.19
CA GLN A 1018 -1.54 -37.72 39.18
C GLN A 1018 -2.73 -38.57 38.73
N ASN A 1019 -3.77 -38.69 39.56
CA ASN A 1019 -4.97 -39.47 39.27
C ASN A 1019 -6.00 -38.71 38.40
N GLY A 1020 -5.69 -37.48 38.02
CA GLY A 1020 -6.62 -36.58 37.35
C GLY A 1020 -7.71 -36.03 38.27
N PHE A 1021 -8.68 -35.33 37.68
CA PHE A 1021 -9.82 -34.78 38.41
C PHE A 1021 -11.14 -35.46 38.04
N THR A 1022 -12.08 -35.46 38.96
CA THR A 1022 -13.44 -35.98 38.81
C THR A 1022 -14.47 -34.87 38.64
N LYS A 1023 -15.71 -35.22 38.29
CA LYS A 1023 -16.86 -34.29 38.30
C LYS A 1023 -17.01 -33.54 39.62
N LYS A 1024 -16.79 -34.24 40.73
CA LYS A 1024 -16.86 -33.65 42.08
C LYS A 1024 -15.78 -32.59 42.26
N ASP A 1025 -14.57 -32.84 41.75
CA ASP A 1025 -13.46 -31.89 41.84
C ASP A 1025 -13.72 -30.64 40.98
N LEU A 1026 -14.24 -30.80 39.76
CA LEU A 1026 -14.65 -29.67 38.91
C LEU A 1026 -15.73 -28.82 39.60
N LYS A 1027 -16.74 -29.46 40.20
CA LYS A 1027 -17.78 -28.77 40.99
C LYS A 1027 -17.18 -28.02 42.19
N ASN A 1028 -16.27 -28.66 42.93
CA ASN A 1028 -15.59 -28.03 44.07
C ASN A 1028 -14.76 -26.82 43.64
N GLN A 1029 -14.04 -26.91 42.51
CA GLN A 1029 -13.29 -25.78 41.94
C GLN A 1029 -14.21 -24.61 41.58
N LEU A 1030 -15.38 -24.85 40.97
CA LEU A 1030 -16.35 -23.79 40.67
C LEU A 1030 -16.81 -23.05 41.92
N HIS A 1031 -17.04 -23.76 43.03
CA HIS A 1031 -17.38 -23.15 44.32
C HIS A 1031 -16.20 -22.36 44.90
N GLN A 1032 -15.00 -22.95 44.90
CA GLN A 1032 -13.79 -22.35 45.48
C GLN A 1032 -13.37 -21.06 44.77
N LEU A 1033 -13.45 -21.03 43.43
CA LEU A 1033 -13.12 -19.86 42.62
C LEU A 1033 -14.25 -18.81 42.62
N GLY A 1034 -15.38 -19.15 43.26
CA GLY A 1034 -16.53 -18.26 43.45
C GLY A 1034 -17.37 -18.06 42.19
N PHE A 1035 -17.21 -18.91 41.17
CA PHE A 1035 -18.02 -18.86 39.96
C PHE A 1035 -19.49 -19.17 40.24
N VAL A 1036 -19.81 -20.00 41.24
CA VAL A 1036 -21.20 -20.27 41.63
C VAL A 1036 -21.91 -19.01 42.16
N LYS A 1037 -21.17 -18.07 42.76
CA LYS A 1037 -21.73 -16.78 43.20
C LYS A 1037 -22.03 -15.86 42.01
N THR A 1038 -21.18 -15.91 40.99
CA THR A 1038 -21.34 -15.09 39.77
C THR A 1038 -22.37 -15.68 38.82
N PHE A 1039 -22.40 -17.00 38.70
CA PHE A 1039 -23.29 -17.79 37.85
C PHE A 1039 -23.95 -18.88 38.69
N PRO A 1040 -25.13 -18.63 39.30
CA PRO A 1040 -25.81 -19.62 40.15
C PRO A 1040 -26.05 -20.96 39.46
N ASN A 1041 -26.33 -20.92 38.15
CA ASN A 1041 -26.63 -22.08 37.32
C ASN A 1041 -25.37 -22.67 36.65
N ILE A 1042 -24.15 -22.39 37.11
CA ILE A 1042 -22.96 -22.98 36.46
C ILE A 1042 -22.79 -24.47 36.76
N VAL A 1043 -23.29 -24.92 37.91
CA VAL A 1043 -23.11 -26.29 38.41
C VAL A 1043 -23.87 -27.32 37.57
N GLN A 1044 -25.00 -26.96 36.97
CA GLN A 1044 -25.78 -27.87 36.10
C GLN A 1044 -25.01 -28.28 34.82
N TYR A 1045 -24.00 -27.50 34.42
CA TYR A 1045 -23.21 -27.80 33.22
C TYR A 1045 -22.02 -28.74 33.50
N VAL A 1046 -21.70 -29.02 34.77
CA VAL A 1046 -20.53 -29.81 35.17
C VAL A 1046 -20.54 -31.20 34.56
N ASP A 1047 -21.67 -31.91 34.62
CA ASP A 1047 -21.76 -33.28 34.11
C ASP A 1047 -21.44 -33.35 32.62
N ARG A 1048 -22.01 -32.42 31.86
CA ARG A 1048 -21.86 -32.32 30.42
C ARG A 1048 -20.44 -31.94 30.02
N VAL A 1049 -19.92 -30.86 30.60
CA VAL A 1049 -18.57 -30.36 30.32
C VAL A 1049 -17.53 -31.41 30.69
N TYR A 1050 -17.68 -32.09 31.82
CA TYR A 1050 -16.78 -33.17 32.22
C TYR A 1050 -16.81 -34.32 31.23
N ASN A 1051 -18.00 -34.80 30.84
CA ASN A 1051 -18.12 -35.89 29.89
C ASN A 1051 -17.47 -35.52 28.55
N LYS A 1052 -17.64 -34.26 28.09
CA LYS A 1052 -17.03 -33.79 26.86
C LYS A 1052 -15.51 -33.69 26.95
N ALA A 1053 -14.99 -33.22 28.07
CA ALA A 1053 -13.55 -33.21 28.34
C ALA A 1053 -12.97 -34.63 28.32
N VAL A 1054 -13.69 -35.63 28.85
CA VAL A 1054 -13.27 -37.04 28.77
C VAL A 1054 -13.27 -37.55 27.32
N GLU A 1055 -14.29 -37.22 26.53
CA GLU A 1055 -14.37 -37.62 25.11
C GLU A 1055 -13.22 -37.04 24.26
N GLU A 1056 -12.86 -35.79 24.48
CA GLU A 1056 -11.84 -35.08 23.70
C GLU A 1056 -10.41 -35.38 24.17
N LYS A 1057 -10.25 -35.97 25.36
CA LYS A 1057 -8.94 -36.23 25.95
C LYS A 1057 -8.16 -37.30 25.17
N LYS A 1058 -6.98 -36.91 24.68
CA LYS A 1058 -6.01 -37.84 24.03
C LYS A 1058 -5.22 -38.72 25.01
N GLY A 1059 -5.29 -38.47 26.32
CA GLY A 1059 -4.53 -39.16 27.37
C GLY A 1059 -5.38 -39.98 28.35
N SER A 1060 -4.75 -40.67 29.31
CA SER A 1060 -5.45 -41.56 30.26
C SER A 1060 -6.17 -40.84 31.41
N VAL A 1061 -5.79 -39.59 31.72
CA VAL A 1061 -6.36 -38.81 32.84
C VAL A 1061 -6.51 -37.33 32.47
N LEU A 1062 -7.48 -36.64 33.09
CA LEU A 1062 -7.68 -35.19 32.96
C LEU A 1062 -6.79 -34.42 33.95
N ARG A 1063 -5.93 -33.54 33.45
CA ARG A 1063 -4.92 -32.77 34.20
C ARG A 1063 -5.39 -31.34 34.49
N THR A 1064 -4.52 -30.52 35.09
CA THR A 1064 -4.81 -29.11 35.40
C THR A 1064 -5.19 -28.28 34.17
N CYS A 1065 -4.57 -28.50 33.00
CA CYS A 1065 -4.94 -27.80 31.77
C CYS A 1065 -6.38 -28.10 31.33
N ASP A 1066 -6.79 -29.36 31.48
CA ASP A 1066 -8.14 -29.82 31.16
C ASP A 1066 -9.16 -29.27 32.18
N MET A 1067 -8.75 -29.07 33.44
CA MET A 1067 -9.56 -28.38 34.46
C MET A 1067 -9.78 -26.92 34.10
N VAL A 1068 -8.73 -26.20 33.66
CA VAL A 1068 -8.82 -24.80 33.23
C VAL A 1068 -9.76 -24.66 32.03
N GLU A 1069 -9.64 -25.56 31.04
CA GLU A 1069 -10.51 -25.57 29.86
C GLU A 1069 -11.96 -25.88 30.25
N ALA A 1070 -12.20 -26.90 31.08
CA ALA A 1070 -13.53 -27.24 31.58
C ALA A 1070 -14.18 -26.08 32.37
N LEU A 1071 -13.43 -25.41 33.24
CA LEU A 1071 -13.91 -24.20 33.94
C LEU A 1071 -14.23 -23.06 32.96
N GLY A 1072 -13.42 -22.90 31.91
CA GLY A 1072 -13.66 -21.95 30.83
C GLY A 1072 -14.96 -22.25 30.09
N MET A 1073 -15.16 -23.51 29.68
CA MET A 1073 -16.36 -23.95 28.96
C MET A 1073 -17.63 -23.79 29.80
N CYS A 1074 -17.61 -24.18 31.08
CA CYS A 1074 -18.73 -23.91 31.99
C CYS A 1074 -19.14 -22.42 32.00
N GLN A 1075 -18.16 -21.50 32.01
CA GLN A 1075 -18.42 -20.07 32.00
C GLN A 1075 -18.89 -19.58 30.62
N ILE A 1076 -18.31 -20.06 29.52
CA ILE A 1076 -18.77 -19.71 28.16
C ILE A 1076 -20.23 -20.10 27.98
N ILE A 1077 -20.65 -21.27 28.49
CA ILE A 1077 -22.06 -21.70 28.45
C ILE A 1077 -22.95 -20.71 29.21
N CYS A 1078 -22.55 -20.28 30.42
CA CYS A 1078 -23.28 -19.26 31.18
C CYS A 1078 -23.36 -17.92 30.46
N VAL A 1079 -22.26 -17.44 29.89
CA VAL A 1079 -22.21 -16.17 29.14
C VAL A 1079 -23.10 -16.26 27.89
N SER A 1080 -23.06 -17.39 27.18
CA SER A 1080 -23.87 -17.63 25.98
C SER A 1080 -25.37 -17.70 26.29
N GLY A 1081 -25.74 -18.33 27.42
CA GLY A 1081 -27.13 -18.35 27.89
C GLY A 1081 -27.65 -16.96 28.28
N ARG A 1082 -26.76 -16.05 28.71
CA ARG A 1082 -27.13 -14.67 29.05
C ARG A 1082 -27.16 -13.73 27.86
N ILE A 1083 -26.21 -13.87 26.93
CA ILE A 1083 -26.07 -13.07 25.73
C ILE A 1083 -26.36 -13.97 24.53
N GLY A 1084 -27.63 -14.09 24.15
CA GLY A 1084 -28.06 -14.97 23.05
C GLY A 1084 -27.31 -14.72 21.73
N LYS A 1085 -26.89 -13.48 21.48
CA LYS A 1085 -26.08 -13.13 20.30
C LYS A 1085 -24.76 -13.91 20.20
N VAL A 1086 -24.18 -14.36 21.32
CA VAL A 1086 -22.94 -15.17 21.32
C VAL A 1086 -23.18 -16.50 20.62
N ILE A 1087 -24.26 -17.21 20.97
CA ILE A 1087 -24.57 -18.52 20.38
C ILE A 1087 -25.13 -18.37 18.96
N GLU A 1088 -25.86 -17.29 18.66
CA GLU A 1088 -26.28 -16.94 17.30
C GLU A 1088 -25.08 -16.74 16.38
N LEU A 1089 -24.11 -15.91 16.77
CA LEU A 1089 -22.88 -15.69 16.00
C LEU A 1089 -22.12 -17.01 15.81
N LEU A 1090 -21.89 -17.76 16.89
CA LEU A 1090 -21.18 -19.05 16.78
C LEU A 1090 -21.92 -20.04 15.88
N HIS A 1091 -23.24 -20.05 15.86
CA HIS A 1091 -24.01 -20.92 14.97
C HIS A 1091 -23.90 -20.46 13.52
N GLU A 1092 -24.13 -19.16 13.27
CA GLU A 1092 -24.02 -18.55 11.95
C GLU A 1092 -22.65 -18.80 11.34
N LYS A 1093 -21.59 -18.61 12.14
CA LYS A 1093 -20.18 -18.78 11.76
C LYS A 1093 -19.63 -20.18 12.06
N GLY A 1094 -20.50 -21.19 12.22
CA GLY A 1094 -20.12 -22.62 12.31
C GLY A 1094 -19.30 -23.07 13.53
N GLY A 1095 -19.01 -22.18 14.48
CA GLY A 1095 -18.27 -22.44 15.71
C GLY A 1095 -19.08 -23.04 16.87
N CYS A 1096 -20.41 -23.19 16.76
CA CYS A 1096 -21.26 -23.61 17.88
C CYS A 1096 -20.92 -24.99 18.46
N LYS A 1097 -20.42 -25.93 17.64
CA LYS A 1097 -19.96 -27.26 18.10
C LYS A 1097 -18.75 -27.18 19.04
N ARG A 1098 -18.03 -26.06 19.05
CA ARG A 1098 -16.81 -25.85 19.86
C ARG A 1098 -17.10 -25.49 21.32
N VAL A 1099 -18.33 -25.09 21.64
CA VAL A 1099 -18.69 -24.58 22.99
C VAL A 1099 -19.22 -25.66 23.93
N TRP A 1100 -18.98 -26.94 23.62
CA TRP A 1100 -19.40 -28.10 24.42
C TRP A 1100 -20.88 -28.04 24.88
N MET A 1101 -21.74 -27.28 24.17
CA MET A 1101 -23.16 -27.07 24.44
C MET A 1101 -24.00 -27.50 23.25
N ASP A 1102 -25.26 -27.86 23.51
CA ASP A 1102 -26.21 -28.19 22.43
C ASP A 1102 -26.68 -26.86 21.90
N CYS A 1103 -26.25 -26.57 20.68
CA CYS A 1103 -26.77 -25.41 19.97
C CYS A 1103 -28.24 -25.68 19.66
N TYR A 1104 -29.13 -24.97 20.33
CA TYR A 1104 -30.58 -25.09 20.11
C TYR A 1104 -30.98 -24.77 18.66
N LEU A 1105 -30.17 -23.97 17.96
CA LEU A 1105 -30.32 -23.68 16.52
C LEU A 1105 -29.91 -24.85 15.62
N CYS A 1106 -29.09 -25.80 16.11
CA CYS A 1106 -28.74 -27.02 15.38
C CYS A 1106 -29.73 -28.18 15.62
N ALA A 1107 -30.51 -28.14 16.70
CA ALA A 1107 -31.43 -29.20 17.03
C ALA A 1107 -32.66 -29.15 16.09
N LYS A 1108 -33.05 -30.31 15.53
CA LYS A 1108 -34.25 -30.42 14.67
C LYS A 1108 -35.55 -30.22 15.45
N GLU A 1109 -35.51 -30.36 16.77
CA GLU A 1109 -36.58 -30.00 17.70
C GLU A 1109 -35.99 -29.11 18.80
N PRO A 1110 -36.52 -27.89 19.03
CA PRO A 1110 -35.97 -26.97 20.00
C PRO A 1110 -36.21 -27.49 21.42
N VAL A 1111 -35.13 -27.83 22.14
CA VAL A 1111 -35.20 -27.98 23.59
C VAL A 1111 -35.26 -26.57 24.19
N PRO A 1112 -36.31 -26.21 24.95
CA PRO A 1112 -36.41 -24.88 25.55
C PRO A 1112 -35.22 -24.65 26.48
N MET A 1113 -34.47 -23.55 26.26
CA MET A 1113 -33.55 -23.06 27.27
C MET A 1113 -34.38 -22.41 28.38
N GLU A 1114 -34.34 -22.96 29.60
CA GLU A 1114 -34.90 -22.30 30.78
C GLU A 1114 -34.11 -20.99 31.02
N HIS A 1115 -34.81 -19.86 30.85
CA HIS A 1115 -34.30 -18.49 30.93
C HIS A 1115 -33.90 -18.04 32.35
#